data_AF-A0A261A963-F1
#
_entry.id   AF-A0A261A963-F1
#
_cell.length_a   1.000
_cell.length_b   1.000
_cell.length_c   1.000
_cell.angle_alpha   90.00
_cell.angle_beta   90.00
_cell.angle_gamma   90.00
#
_symmetry.space_group_name_H-M   'P 1'
#
loop_
_entity.id
_entity.type
_entity.pdbx_description
1 polymer ?
#
loop_
_entity_poly.entity_id
_entity_poly.type
_entity_poly.pdbx_seq_one_letter_code
_entity_poly.pdbx_strand_id
1 'polypeptide(L)'
;MISSFVGPLNVDAFLYDFLKMADEDEDLKFTLKLSPWNSFFTVVKHQLSDGFLKDFKQFTKQHLHIDIFASRHQIEEVKKTFATSKYYTFERQNVMKPSRSGKQIMAETALVKANDVHELLSKRLEMLSRHERLRFDDGTKDSIVIGVGGDKGSDTTKLVIVLENVDIPNDPHAVLLLGLYTGNDSHSLLKQNFASVFDQLNQLHSVRYFDGSNNVEKAVVMKPLGDCKFVSAMYGHAGQNSKTPCYVCNLAWSTHGSDTASLENFDFEFSGEIRTLSDLKKTGVPLLDVDPLNAGPPGVHTILGICQYYCIDWLIAMAINFDTGSSSPANLKQLKKDLKKLVLETEETTNLVDSLESSLERINDAVTTIQKNCKTTKPKQKNSSHCTSSFCIVGSSKKSSFRDSSIFQCTSCKAAVHDVCAFYITEEQRLLMDQSNAVCLDCRHGMIPSIPDRLSLALEIQKSVNEQLLQSQDILEVADSERLKLEQHLKGSRIQTEVSTRQLLEAALRSIGCDSRIWYQDLTGNQARKFLRRSSIDKVLAVFTSNSRRAPNASEKVKIDLMRSVMLDLATLMSAASNSVKNDDEIDEIERVLERFVGNLREAQPDASVTPKLHLLSSHLIPYLKRYRSWGRVTEQGIESLHAIFNRLNVRFAAVRDPIQKATLIVDRLSHFNLIFDIGSSWYKEE
;
A
#
# COMPACT_ATOMS: atom_id res chain seq x y z
N MET A 1 54.58 24.38 -13.77
CA MET A 1 55.10 23.45 -14.80
C MET A 1 54.33 23.61 -16.11
N ILE A 2 52.99 23.58 -16.15
CA ILE A 2 52.23 23.84 -17.39
C ILE A 2 52.30 25.31 -17.83
N SER A 3 52.23 26.26 -16.89
CA SER A 3 52.30 27.70 -17.14
C SER A 3 53.58 28.16 -17.85
N SER A 4 54.68 27.42 -17.74
CA SER A 4 55.93 27.70 -18.46
C SER A 4 55.91 27.24 -19.92
N PHE A 5 55.01 26.33 -20.30
CA PHE A 5 54.88 25.83 -21.68
C PHE A 5 53.84 26.60 -22.49
N VAL A 6 52.70 26.96 -21.89
CA VAL A 6 51.58 27.62 -22.61
C VAL A 6 51.39 29.10 -22.26
N GLY A 7 52.16 29.62 -21.30
CA GLY A 7 52.03 30.97 -20.77
C GLY A 7 50.93 31.06 -19.69
N PRO A 8 51.09 31.95 -18.69
CA PRO A 8 50.22 31.99 -17.51
C PRO A 8 48.77 32.36 -17.81
N LEU A 9 48.51 33.10 -18.89
CA LEU A 9 47.16 33.51 -19.30
C LEU A 9 46.38 32.42 -20.06
N ASN A 10 47.06 31.36 -20.54
CA ASN A 10 46.45 30.33 -21.39
C ASN A 10 46.31 28.97 -20.69
N VAL A 11 46.70 28.87 -19.42
CA VAL A 11 46.70 27.61 -18.68
C VAL A 11 45.30 27.00 -18.62
N ASP A 12 44.29 27.80 -18.30
CA ASP A 12 42.91 27.31 -18.15
C ASP A 12 42.31 26.84 -19.48
N ALA A 13 42.56 27.58 -20.57
CA ALA A 13 42.12 27.19 -21.91
C ALA A 13 42.80 25.89 -22.36
N PHE A 14 44.12 25.77 -22.14
CA PHE A 14 44.86 24.55 -22.44
C PHE A 14 44.35 23.35 -21.64
N LEU A 15 44.12 23.52 -20.33
CA LEU A 15 43.58 22.45 -19.48
C LEU A 15 42.18 22.02 -19.93
N TYR A 16 41.32 22.97 -20.30
CA TYR A 16 39.99 22.67 -20.82
C TYR A 16 40.06 21.85 -22.11
N ASP A 17 40.84 22.29 -23.08
CA ASP A 17 40.99 21.60 -24.38
C ASP A 17 41.66 20.22 -24.22
N PHE A 18 42.66 20.11 -23.34
CA PHE A 18 43.32 18.84 -23.04
C PHE A 18 42.36 17.83 -22.40
N LEU A 19 41.59 18.25 -21.39
CA LEU A 19 40.60 17.39 -20.74
C LEU A 19 39.48 16.97 -21.69
N LYS A 20 39.07 17.87 -22.59
CA LYS A 20 38.08 17.56 -23.62
C LYS A 20 38.63 16.54 -24.64
N MET A 21 39.86 16.73 -25.10
CA MET A 21 40.53 15.79 -26.00
C MET A 21 40.67 14.42 -25.34
N ALA A 22 41.03 14.37 -24.05
CA ALA A 22 41.13 13.13 -23.30
C ALA A 22 39.77 12.44 -23.07
N ASP A 23 38.66 13.18 -22.98
CA ASP A 23 37.28 12.65 -22.88
C ASP A 23 36.75 12.13 -24.23
N GLU A 24 37.27 12.65 -25.35
CA GLU A 24 36.88 12.25 -26.71
C GLU A 24 37.74 11.08 -27.27
N ASP A 25 38.80 10.68 -26.56
CA ASP A 25 39.71 9.60 -26.96
C ASP A 25 39.20 8.23 -26.48
N GLU A 26 38.81 7.36 -27.43
CA GLU A 26 38.26 6.02 -27.15
C GLU A 26 39.28 5.05 -26.54
N ASP A 27 40.59 5.31 -26.69
CA ASP A 27 41.65 4.47 -26.11
C ASP A 27 41.94 4.81 -24.63
N LEU A 28 41.39 5.92 -24.11
CA LEU A 28 41.55 6.35 -22.72
C LEU A 28 40.34 5.94 -21.86
N LYS A 29 40.60 5.57 -20.60
CA LYS A 29 39.53 5.31 -19.60
C LYS A 29 38.94 6.58 -18.99
N PHE A 30 39.44 7.75 -19.36
CA PHE A 30 39.03 9.02 -18.78
C PHE A 30 37.70 9.47 -19.39
N THR A 31 36.74 9.86 -18.56
CA THR A 31 35.51 10.49 -19.05
C THR A 31 34.97 11.54 -18.08
N LEU A 32 34.43 12.61 -18.64
CA LEU A 32 33.72 13.69 -17.97
C LEU A 32 32.20 13.49 -17.99
N LYS A 33 31.70 12.48 -18.71
CA LYS A 33 30.27 12.23 -18.91
C LYS A 33 29.89 10.79 -18.62
N LEU A 34 28.75 10.61 -17.99
CA LEU A 34 28.12 9.30 -17.86
C LEU A 34 27.63 8.84 -19.24
N SER A 35 27.91 7.57 -19.56
CA SER A 35 27.31 6.90 -20.73
C SER A 35 25.78 6.94 -20.68
N PRO A 36 25.07 6.71 -21.79
CA PRO A 36 23.61 6.60 -21.80
C PRO A 36 23.08 5.60 -20.76
N TRP A 37 23.78 4.47 -20.61
CA TRP A 37 23.47 3.45 -19.62
C TRP A 37 23.67 3.94 -18.18
N ASN A 38 24.83 4.51 -17.85
CA ASN A 38 25.11 5.00 -16.50
C ASN A 38 24.19 6.17 -16.13
N SER A 39 23.81 6.99 -17.10
CA SER A 39 22.84 8.06 -16.94
C SER A 39 21.44 7.50 -16.66
N PHE A 40 20.97 6.55 -17.47
CA PHE A 40 19.72 5.82 -17.23
C PHE A 40 19.69 5.21 -15.83
N PHE A 41 20.75 4.48 -15.48
CA PHE A 41 20.91 3.83 -14.19
C PHE A 41 20.74 4.83 -13.05
N THR A 42 21.46 5.95 -13.09
CA THR A 42 21.42 7.00 -12.07
C THR A 42 20.03 7.62 -11.96
N VAL A 43 19.38 7.90 -13.09
CA VAL A 43 18.03 8.49 -13.14
C VAL A 43 16.96 7.56 -12.59
N VAL A 44 17.07 6.27 -12.90
CA VAL A 44 16.14 5.27 -12.39
C VAL A 44 16.39 5.05 -10.90
N LYS A 45 17.63 4.75 -10.52
CA LYS A 45 18.09 4.46 -9.16
C LYS A 45 17.80 5.58 -8.17
N HIS A 46 18.12 6.82 -8.52
CA HIS A 46 17.91 7.96 -7.61
C HIS A 46 16.56 8.63 -7.82
N GLN A 47 15.71 8.06 -8.68
CA GLN A 47 14.38 8.57 -8.99
C GLN A 47 14.40 10.05 -9.41
N LEU A 48 15.43 10.49 -10.12
CA LEU A 48 15.59 11.87 -10.56
C LEU A 48 14.43 12.26 -11.48
N SER A 49 13.85 13.44 -11.26
CA SER A 49 12.80 13.99 -12.13
C SER A 49 13.42 14.66 -13.36
N ASP A 50 12.63 14.80 -14.43
CA ASP A 50 13.08 15.52 -15.63
C ASP A 50 13.40 17.00 -15.33
N GLY A 51 12.65 17.62 -14.40
CA GLY A 51 12.93 18.96 -13.91
C GLY A 51 14.28 19.04 -13.21
N PHE A 52 14.54 18.14 -12.26
CA PHE A 52 15.82 18.05 -11.58
C PHE A 52 16.98 17.84 -12.57
N LEU A 53 16.84 16.92 -13.52
CA LEU A 53 17.89 16.67 -14.52
C LEU A 53 18.19 17.90 -15.36
N LYS A 54 17.16 18.64 -15.77
CA LYS A 54 17.35 19.87 -16.55
C LYS A 54 18.12 20.91 -15.74
N ASP A 55 17.68 21.16 -14.51
CA ASP A 55 18.26 22.20 -13.65
C ASP A 55 19.69 21.82 -13.23
N PHE A 56 19.92 20.55 -12.88
CA PHE A 56 21.23 20.07 -12.49
C PHE A 56 22.22 20.07 -13.65
N LYS A 57 21.81 19.66 -14.86
CA LYS A 57 22.65 19.80 -16.07
C LYS A 57 23.02 21.25 -16.36
N GLN A 58 22.06 22.17 -16.18
CA GLN A 58 22.32 23.59 -16.37
C GLN A 58 23.33 24.09 -15.33
N PHE A 59 23.17 23.70 -14.07
CA PHE A 59 24.09 24.04 -12.99
C PHE A 59 25.51 23.54 -13.26
N THR A 60 25.69 22.25 -13.60
CA THR A 60 27.04 21.69 -13.86
C THR A 60 27.67 22.34 -15.08
N LYS A 61 26.89 22.64 -16.12
CA LYS A 61 27.40 23.34 -17.31
C LYS A 61 27.83 24.78 -16.99
N GLN A 62 27.14 25.46 -16.07
CA GLN A 62 27.47 26.83 -15.67
C GLN A 62 28.69 26.91 -14.74
N HIS A 63 28.83 25.97 -13.81
CA HIS A 63 29.84 26.04 -12.75
C HIS A 63 31.05 25.12 -12.97
N LEU A 64 30.88 24.01 -13.70
CA LEU A 64 31.93 23.03 -13.98
C LEU A 64 32.29 22.98 -15.47
N HIS A 65 31.56 23.71 -16.32
CA HIS A 65 31.72 23.71 -17.79
C HIS A 65 31.59 22.33 -18.45
N ILE A 66 31.00 21.36 -17.74
CA ILE A 66 30.76 19.99 -18.20
C ILE A 66 29.28 19.59 -18.04
N ASP A 67 28.78 18.79 -18.97
CA ASP A 67 27.47 18.13 -18.88
C ASP A 67 27.68 16.68 -18.44
N ILE A 68 27.45 16.40 -17.16
CA ILE A 68 27.78 15.12 -16.54
C ILE A 68 26.90 13.97 -17.07
N PHE A 69 25.67 14.23 -17.51
CA PHE A 69 24.75 13.17 -17.96
C PHE A 69 24.67 13.11 -19.49
N ALA A 70 24.40 11.91 -20.03
CA ALA A 70 23.98 11.74 -21.41
C ALA A 70 22.74 12.59 -21.74
N SER A 71 22.48 12.83 -23.02
CA SER A 71 21.30 13.60 -23.44
C SER A 71 20.00 12.92 -22.99
N ARG A 72 18.93 13.71 -22.80
CA ARG A 72 17.61 13.16 -22.44
C ARG A 72 17.10 12.17 -23.48
N HIS A 73 17.42 12.39 -24.76
CA HIS A 73 17.07 11.48 -25.85
C HIS A 73 17.75 10.11 -25.68
N GLN A 74 19.07 10.10 -25.46
CA GLN A 74 19.83 8.87 -25.26
C GLN A 74 19.37 8.09 -24.02
N ILE A 75 19.05 8.80 -22.92
CA ILE A 75 18.48 8.15 -21.72
C ILE A 75 17.12 7.52 -22.04
N GLU A 76 16.29 8.22 -22.81
CA GLU A 76 14.96 7.73 -23.19
C GLU A 76 15.02 6.55 -24.17
N GLU A 77 16.00 6.51 -25.08
CA GLU A 77 16.27 5.36 -25.93
C GLU A 77 16.61 4.12 -25.10
N VAL A 78 17.49 4.25 -24.10
CA VAL A 78 17.79 3.14 -23.18
C VAL A 78 16.53 2.68 -22.45
N LYS A 79 15.72 3.60 -21.92
CA LYS A 79 14.44 3.24 -21.26
C LYS A 79 13.51 2.45 -22.18
N LYS A 80 13.37 2.88 -23.44
CA LYS A 80 12.50 2.23 -24.44
C LYS A 80 12.98 0.84 -24.80
N THR A 81 14.30 0.63 -24.88
CA THR A 81 14.89 -0.69 -25.14
C THR A 81 14.48 -1.72 -24.09
N PHE A 82 14.40 -1.30 -22.82
CA PHE A 82 14.06 -2.17 -21.68
C PHE A 82 12.63 -1.99 -21.14
N ALA A 83 11.79 -1.24 -21.86
CA ALA A 83 10.38 -1.10 -21.56
C ALA A 83 9.65 -2.44 -21.83
N THR A 84 8.80 -2.85 -20.90
CA THR A 84 8.03 -4.10 -21.03
C THR A 84 6.56 -3.86 -21.31
N SER A 85 6.07 -2.62 -21.38
CA SER A 85 4.68 -2.28 -21.68
C SER A 85 4.11 -2.96 -22.93
N LYS A 86 4.95 -3.28 -23.93
CA LYS A 86 4.55 -4.06 -25.12
C LYS A 86 4.04 -5.49 -24.81
N TYR A 87 4.40 -6.05 -23.66
CA TYR A 87 3.94 -7.34 -23.15
C TYR A 87 2.73 -7.22 -22.22
N TYR A 88 2.04 -6.07 -22.27
CA TYR A 88 0.83 -5.82 -21.52
C TYR A 88 -0.27 -5.26 -22.42
N THR A 89 -1.50 -5.57 -22.06
CA THR A 89 -2.70 -4.93 -22.59
C THR A 89 -3.21 -3.90 -21.59
N PHE A 90 -3.60 -2.73 -22.09
CA PHE A 90 -4.14 -1.63 -21.30
C PHE A 90 -5.57 -1.33 -21.75
N GLU A 91 -6.54 -1.48 -20.85
CA GLU A 91 -7.96 -1.29 -21.11
C GLU A 91 -8.53 -0.22 -20.18
N ARG A 92 -9.44 0.62 -20.69
CA ARG A 92 -10.15 1.60 -19.85
C ARG A 92 -11.29 0.89 -19.11
N GLN A 93 -11.42 1.18 -17.83
CA GLN A 93 -12.53 0.72 -17.01
C GLN A 93 -13.14 1.87 -16.22
N ASN A 94 -14.46 1.95 -16.21
CA ASN A 94 -15.18 2.86 -15.32
C ASN A 94 -15.54 2.12 -14.04
N VAL A 95 -15.12 2.68 -12.91
CA VAL A 95 -15.28 2.07 -11.58
C VAL A 95 -15.82 3.10 -10.60
N MET A 96 -16.74 2.68 -9.75
CA MET A 96 -17.22 3.51 -8.65
C MET A 96 -16.10 3.67 -7.61
N LYS A 97 -15.78 4.91 -7.26
CA LYS A 97 -14.84 5.26 -6.18
C LYS A 97 -15.52 6.21 -5.19
N PRO A 98 -15.25 6.09 -3.88
CA PRO A 98 -15.62 7.14 -2.94
C PRO A 98 -14.84 8.43 -3.27
N SER A 99 -15.55 9.56 -3.34
CA SER A 99 -14.97 10.90 -3.40
C SER A 99 -14.38 11.28 -2.04
N ARG A 100 -13.70 12.43 -1.97
CA ARG A 100 -13.25 13.02 -0.68
C ARG A 100 -14.41 13.31 0.29
N SER A 101 -15.62 13.44 -0.23
CA SER A 101 -16.86 13.65 0.54
C SER A 101 -17.64 12.36 0.80
N GLY A 102 -17.05 11.18 0.55
CA GLY A 102 -17.67 9.87 0.75
C GLY A 102 -18.70 9.45 -0.31
N LYS A 103 -19.09 10.36 -1.23
CA LYS A 103 -20.02 10.07 -2.32
C LYS A 103 -19.37 9.17 -3.37
N GLN A 104 -20.11 8.16 -3.84
CA GLN A 104 -19.63 7.27 -4.89
C GLN A 104 -19.65 8.00 -6.24
N ILE A 105 -18.47 8.21 -6.83
CA ILE A 105 -18.27 8.82 -8.14
C ILE A 105 -17.77 7.78 -9.14
N MET A 106 -18.20 7.91 -10.40
CA MET A 106 -17.61 7.13 -11.48
C MET A 106 -16.23 7.71 -11.83
N ALA A 107 -15.20 6.88 -11.74
CA ALA A 107 -13.85 7.23 -12.13
C ALA A 107 -13.38 6.33 -13.27
N GLU A 108 -12.80 6.95 -14.30
CA GLU A 108 -12.11 6.21 -15.35
C GLU A 108 -10.73 5.76 -14.83
N THR A 109 -10.43 4.48 -15.00
CA THR A 109 -9.20 3.83 -14.52
C THR A 109 -8.66 2.88 -15.59
N ALA A 110 -7.45 2.36 -15.36
CA ALA A 110 -6.81 1.40 -16.26
C ALA A 110 -6.86 -0.01 -15.67
N LEU A 111 -7.25 -0.98 -16.50
CA LEU A 111 -6.97 -2.40 -16.32
C LEU A 111 -5.71 -2.75 -17.12
N VAL A 112 -4.74 -3.33 -16.43
CA VAL A 112 -3.47 -3.79 -17.00
C VAL A 112 -3.40 -5.30 -16.87
N LYS A 113 -3.08 -5.99 -17.97
CA LYS A 113 -2.93 -7.45 -18.00
C LYS A 113 -1.69 -7.82 -18.81
N ALA A 114 -0.81 -8.65 -18.26
CA ALA A 114 0.25 -9.26 -19.04
C ALA A 114 -0.37 -10.13 -20.15
N ASN A 115 0.06 -9.91 -21.40
CA ASN A 115 -0.39 -10.73 -22.53
C ASN A 115 0.64 -11.78 -22.96
N ASP A 116 1.87 -11.72 -22.42
CA ASP A 116 2.91 -12.72 -22.62
C ASP A 116 3.75 -12.90 -21.34
N VAL A 117 3.24 -13.73 -20.41
CA VAL A 117 3.92 -14.04 -19.14
C VAL A 117 5.23 -14.80 -19.39
N HIS A 118 5.28 -15.68 -20.40
CA HIS A 118 6.46 -16.50 -20.69
C HIS A 118 7.65 -15.63 -21.13
N GLU A 119 7.43 -14.70 -22.05
CA GLU A 119 8.47 -13.78 -22.53
C GLU A 119 8.94 -12.82 -21.43
N LEU A 120 8.03 -12.32 -20.59
CA LEU A 120 8.39 -11.50 -19.42
C LEU A 120 9.32 -12.24 -18.46
N LEU A 121 8.99 -13.49 -18.13
CA LEU A 121 9.81 -14.31 -17.24
C LEU A 121 11.14 -14.70 -17.90
N SER A 122 11.12 -15.14 -19.17
CA SER A 122 12.30 -15.56 -19.92
C SER A 122 13.37 -14.47 -19.97
N LYS A 123 12.99 -13.25 -20.35
CA LYS A 123 13.91 -12.10 -20.38
C LYS A 123 14.53 -11.79 -19.03
N ARG A 124 13.72 -11.94 -17.99
CA ARG A 124 14.16 -11.69 -16.63
C ARG A 124 15.20 -12.71 -16.19
N LEU A 125 14.95 -13.99 -16.47
CA LEU A 125 15.89 -15.08 -16.20
C LEU A 125 17.18 -14.94 -17.02
N GLU A 126 17.11 -14.51 -18.27
CA GLU A 126 18.28 -14.19 -19.09
C GLU A 126 19.14 -13.09 -18.45
N MET A 127 18.52 -11.99 -17.99
CA MET A 127 19.25 -10.92 -17.31
C MET A 127 19.90 -11.40 -16.01
N LEU A 128 19.16 -12.14 -15.19
CA LEU A 128 19.67 -12.71 -13.94
C LEU A 128 20.82 -13.69 -14.18
N SER A 129 20.71 -14.55 -15.20
CA SER A 129 21.75 -15.53 -15.52
C SER A 129 23.02 -14.86 -16.02
N ARG A 130 22.91 -13.90 -16.96
CA ARG A 130 24.06 -13.15 -17.51
C ARG A 130 24.85 -12.38 -16.46
N HIS A 131 24.23 -12.03 -15.33
CA HIS A 131 24.86 -11.29 -14.24
C HIS A 131 25.13 -12.16 -13.02
N GLU A 132 25.06 -13.49 -13.14
CA GLU A 132 25.34 -14.45 -12.06
C GLU A 132 24.47 -14.24 -10.80
N ARG A 133 23.21 -13.85 -11.02
CA ARG A 133 22.21 -13.53 -9.97
C ARG A 133 21.15 -14.61 -9.77
N LEU A 134 21.09 -15.58 -10.68
CA LEU A 134 20.20 -16.73 -10.56
C LEU A 134 20.80 -17.75 -9.57
N ARG A 135 20.00 -18.22 -8.62
CA ARG A 135 20.40 -19.13 -7.54
C ARG A 135 19.61 -20.43 -7.58
N PHE A 136 20.31 -21.52 -7.31
CA PHE A 136 19.77 -22.87 -7.19
C PHE A 136 20.37 -23.52 -5.95
N ASP A 137 19.55 -24.19 -5.16
CA ASP A 137 19.90 -24.79 -3.87
C ASP A 137 18.92 -25.90 -3.49
N ASP A 138 19.03 -26.49 -2.30
CA ASP A 138 18.18 -27.62 -1.88
C ASP A 138 16.67 -27.32 -1.87
N GLY A 139 16.28 -26.05 -1.73
CA GLY A 139 14.87 -25.64 -1.75
C GLY A 139 14.29 -25.52 -3.15
N THR A 140 15.09 -25.05 -4.11
CA THR A 140 14.70 -24.82 -5.51
C THR A 140 15.10 -25.96 -6.45
N LYS A 141 16.09 -26.75 -6.04
CA LYS A 141 16.79 -27.76 -6.83
C LYS A 141 17.20 -27.16 -8.17
N ASP A 142 16.88 -27.85 -9.26
CA ASP A 142 17.21 -27.43 -10.61
C ASP A 142 16.03 -26.77 -11.34
N SER A 143 15.01 -26.31 -10.60
CA SER A 143 13.78 -25.71 -11.13
C SER A 143 13.74 -24.19 -10.90
N ILE A 144 12.97 -23.50 -11.75
CA ILE A 144 12.59 -22.11 -11.53
C ILE A 144 11.35 -22.10 -10.64
N VAL A 145 11.49 -21.56 -9.44
CA VAL A 145 10.40 -21.50 -8.45
C VAL A 145 9.84 -20.08 -8.39
N ILE A 146 8.54 -19.96 -8.62
CA ILE A 146 7.83 -18.67 -8.63
C ILE A 146 6.67 -18.67 -7.63
N GLY A 147 6.57 -17.59 -6.86
CA GLY A 147 5.38 -17.23 -6.11
C GLY A 147 4.39 -16.49 -7.00
N VAL A 148 3.18 -17.02 -7.16
CA VAL A 148 2.09 -16.37 -7.90
C VAL A 148 1.08 -15.85 -6.90
N GLY A 149 0.94 -14.53 -6.84
CA GLY A 149 0.12 -13.93 -5.79
C GLY A 149 -0.26 -12.49 -6.06
N GLY A 150 -0.93 -11.90 -5.08
CA GLY A 150 -1.41 -10.54 -5.17
C GLY A 150 -2.00 -10.07 -3.85
N ASP A 151 -2.32 -8.78 -3.83
CA ASP A 151 -2.99 -8.15 -2.71
C ASP A 151 -3.71 -6.87 -3.18
N LYS A 152 -4.72 -6.47 -2.42
CA LYS A 152 -5.39 -5.19 -2.56
C LYS A 152 -4.73 -4.15 -1.66
N GLY A 153 -3.96 -3.26 -2.28
CA GLY A 153 -3.43 -2.06 -1.62
C GLY A 153 -4.21 -0.82 -2.02
N SER A 154 -4.73 -0.10 -1.02
CA SER A 154 -5.57 1.08 -1.23
C SER A 154 -6.80 0.77 -2.10
N ASP A 155 -6.94 1.37 -3.28
CA ASP A 155 -8.05 1.21 -4.21
C ASP A 155 -7.78 0.18 -5.32
N THR A 156 -6.59 -0.43 -5.35
CA THR A 156 -6.12 -1.20 -6.50
C THR A 156 -5.55 -2.56 -6.13
N THR A 157 -6.00 -3.60 -6.83
CA THR A 157 -5.50 -4.97 -6.72
C THR A 157 -4.37 -5.20 -7.72
N LYS A 158 -3.27 -5.83 -7.28
CA LYS A 158 -2.18 -6.26 -8.17
C LYS A 158 -2.04 -7.77 -8.17
N LEU A 159 -1.71 -8.33 -9.33
CA LEU A 159 -1.26 -9.70 -9.51
C LEU A 159 0.22 -9.68 -9.90
N VAL A 160 1.03 -10.52 -9.28
CA VAL A 160 2.50 -10.49 -9.39
C VAL A 160 3.12 -11.90 -9.42
N ILE A 161 4.36 -11.95 -9.89
CA ILE A 161 5.31 -13.05 -9.67
C ILE A 161 6.42 -12.59 -8.72
N VAL A 162 6.71 -13.40 -7.72
CA VAL A 162 7.92 -13.32 -6.88
C VAL A 162 8.85 -14.46 -7.26
N LEU A 163 10.06 -14.17 -7.73
CA LEU A 163 11.02 -15.20 -8.14
C LEU A 163 11.85 -15.65 -6.93
N GLU A 164 11.85 -16.94 -6.61
CA GLU A 164 12.59 -17.48 -5.47
C GLU A 164 14.10 -17.63 -5.74
N ASN A 165 14.48 -17.87 -7.00
CA ASN A 165 15.85 -18.14 -7.46
C ASN A 165 16.77 -16.89 -7.44
N VAL A 166 16.61 -15.99 -6.46
CA VAL A 166 17.44 -14.79 -6.28
C VAL A 166 17.77 -14.61 -4.80
N ASP A 167 18.82 -13.84 -4.48
CA ASP A 167 19.30 -13.70 -3.09
C ASP A 167 18.27 -13.03 -2.14
N ILE A 168 17.50 -12.07 -2.65
CA ILE A 168 16.53 -11.25 -1.89
C ILE A 168 15.16 -11.21 -2.60
N PRO A 169 14.42 -12.34 -2.62
CA PRO A 169 13.19 -12.51 -3.40
C PRO A 169 12.05 -11.57 -3.00
N ASN A 170 11.94 -11.22 -1.71
CA ASN A 170 10.92 -10.28 -1.21
C ASN A 170 11.32 -8.80 -1.37
N ASP A 171 12.43 -8.47 -2.05
CA ASP A 171 12.70 -7.08 -2.43
C ASP A 171 11.62 -6.62 -3.42
N PRO A 172 10.96 -5.46 -3.22
CA PRO A 172 9.89 -5.02 -4.12
C PRO A 172 10.34 -4.79 -5.57
N HIS A 173 11.63 -4.55 -5.81
CA HIS A 173 12.20 -4.46 -7.15
C HIS A 173 12.48 -5.85 -7.76
N ALA A 174 12.42 -6.92 -6.97
CA ALA A 174 12.43 -8.30 -7.44
C ALA A 174 11.02 -8.83 -7.79
N VAL A 175 9.97 -8.05 -7.54
CA VAL A 175 8.59 -8.45 -7.83
C VAL A 175 8.20 -8.04 -9.25
N LEU A 176 7.75 -9.00 -10.04
CA LEU A 176 7.28 -8.77 -11.41
C LEU A 176 5.77 -8.54 -11.40
N LEU A 177 5.32 -7.39 -11.89
CA LEU A 177 3.89 -7.10 -12.04
C LEU A 177 3.30 -7.88 -13.22
N LEU A 178 2.20 -8.60 -13.02
CA LEU A 178 1.44 -9.26 -14.09
C LEU A 178 0.14 -8.53 -14.43
N GLY A 179 -0.46 -7.86 -13.46
CA GLY A 179 -1.70 -7.14 -13.71
C GLY A 179 -2.07 -6.18 -12.61
N LEU A 180 -2.93 -5.23 -12.96
CA LEU A 180 -3.43 -4.18 -12.08
C LEU A 180 -4.86 -3.82 -12.48
N TYR A 181 -5.76 -3.71 -11.50
CA TYR A 181 -7.05 -3.04 -11.69
C TYR A 181 -7.46 -2.27 -10.42
N THR A 182 -8.38 -1.32 -10.57
CA THR A 182 -9.04 -0.70 -9.43
C THR A 182 -10.22 -1.56 -8.99
N GLY A 183 -10.20 -2.03 -7.73
CA GLY A 183 -11.24 -2.87 -7.19
C GLY A 183 -10.72 -3.80 -6.10
N ASN A 184 -11.63 -4.62 -5.57
CA ASN A 184 -11.33 -5.58 -4.52
C ASN A 184 -10.75 -6.89 -5.06
N ASP A 185 -10.13 -7.60 -4.12
CA ASP A 185 -9.67 -8.97 -4.04
C ASP A 185 -10.42 -10.19 -4.56
N SER A 186 -11.69 -10.01 -4.86
CA SER A 186 -12.66 -11.12 -4.77
C SER A 186 -12.45 -12.10 -5.90
N HIS A 187 -12.78 -13.37 -5.66
CA HIS A 187 -12.70 -14.41 -6.69
C HIS A 187 -13.37 -13.97 -8.02
N SER A 188 -14.56 -13.36 -7.93
CA SER A 188 -15.28 -12.84 -9.10
C SER A 188 -14.52 -11.76 -9.86
N LEU A 189 -13.91 -10.79 -9.16
CA LEU A 189 -13.17 -9.70 -9.79
C LEU A 189 -11.80 -10.16 -10.30
N LEU A 190 -11.12 -11.06 -9.60
CA LEU A 190 -9.90 -11.70 -10.09
C LEU A 190 -10.19 -12.50 -11.36
N LYS A 191 -11.28 -13.29 -11.39
CA LYS A 191 -11.71 -14.02 -12.58
C LYS A 191 -12.04 -13.06 -13.74
N GLN A 192 -12.84 -12.03 -13.47
CA GLN A 192 -13.25 -11.05 -14.48
C GLN A 192 -12.06 -10.33 -15.11
N ASN A 193 -11.09 -9.90 -14.28
CA ASN A 193 -10.02 -9.02 -14.74
C ASN A 193 -8.73 -9.77 -15.12
N PHE A 194 -8.45 -10.95 -14.55
CA PHE A 194 -7.18 -11.65 -14.72
C PHE A 194 -7.28 -13.10 -15.21
N ALA A 195 -8.47 -13.61 -15.61
CA ALA A 195 -8.58 -14.97 -16.15
C ALA A 195 -7.54 -15.28 -17.24
N SER A 196 -7.37 -14.36 -18.22
CA SER A 196 -6.40 -14.54 -19.30
C SER A 196 -4.93 -14.58 -18.83
N VAL A 197 -4.62 -13.99 -17.68
CA VAL A 197 -3.27 -14.03 -17.10
C VAL A 197 -3.07 -15.34 -16.35
N PHE A 198 -4.09 -15.79 -15.61
CA PHE A 198 -4.09 -17.09 -14.95
C PHE A 198 -4.01 -18.25 -15.96
N ASP A 199 -4.69 -18.16 -17.10
CA ASP A 199 -4.60 -19.17 -18.16
C ASP A 199 -3.16 -19.32 -18.68
N GLN A 200 -2.44 -18.21 -18.88
CA GLN A 200 -1.02 -18.24 -19.25
C GLN A 200 -0.16 -18.86 -18.15
N LEU A 201 -0.42 -18.53 -16.89
CA LEU A 201 0.29 -19.11 -15.74
C LEU A 201 0.06 -20.62 -15.65
N ASN A 202 -1.18 -21.08 -15.83
CA ASN A 202 -1.53 -22.50 -15.74
C ASN A 202 -0.87 -23.35 -16.84
N GLN A 203 -0.48 -22.72 -17.96
CA GLN A 203 0.25 -23.36 -19.06
C GLN A 203 1.78 -23.29 -18.90
N LEU A 204 2.29 -22.52 -17.93
CA LEU A 204 3.72 -22.27 -17.71
C LEU A 204 4.37 -23.42 -16.93
N HIS A 205 4.55 -24.57 -17.57
CA HIS A 205 5.20 -25.74 -16.96
C HIS A 205 6.73 -25.72 -17.05
N SER A 206 7.28 -25.05 -18.06
CA SER A 206 8.70 -24.82 -18.26
C SER A 206 8.93 -23.41 -18.80
N VAL A 207 10.15 -22.92 -18.68
CA VAL A 207 10.57 -21.65 -19.27
C VAL A 207 11.94 -21.83 -19.93
N ARG A 208 12.05 -21.35 -21.17
CA ARG A 208 13.31 -21.31 -21.91
C ARG A 208 13.91 -19.92 -21.82
N TYR A 209 15.20 -19.81 -21.54
CA TYR A 209 15.94 -18.53 -21.52
C TYR A 209 17.40 -18.74 -21.94
N PHE A 210 18.08 -17.67 -22.32
CA PHE A 210 19.51 -17.70 -22.64
C PHE A 210 20.34 -17.51 -21.36
N ASP A 211 21.19 -18.47 -21.01
CA ASP A 211 21.96 -18.43 -19.76
C ASP A 211 23.23 -17.57 -19.82
N GLY A 212 23.57 -17.06 -21.01
CA GLY A 212 24.84 -16.38 -21.31
C GLY A 212 25.66 -17.11 -22.37
N SER A 213 25.46 -18.42 -22.50
CA SER A 213 26.16 -19.29 -23.46
C SER A 213 25.20 -20.10 -24.33
N ASN A 214 24.14 -20.66 -23.73
CA ASN A 214 23.19 -21.56 -24.38
C ASN A 214 21.74 -21.17 -24.08
N ASN A 215 20.81 -21.63 -24.93
CA ASN A 215 19.40 -21.62 -24.60
C ASN A 215 19.11 -22.84 -23.71
N VAL A 216 18.72 -22.59 -22.46
CA VAL A 216 18.37 -23.61 -21.48
C VAL A 216 16.87 -23.62 -21.24
N GLU A 217 16.33 -24.78 -20.90
CA GLU A 217 14.93 -24.95 -20.53
C GLU A 217 14.86 -25.57 -19.14
N LYS A 218 14.09 -24.93 -18.24
CA LYS A 218 13.96 -25.34 -16.84
C LYS A 218 12.49 -25.51 -16.50
N ALA A 219 12.19 -26.51 -15.69
CA ALA A 219 10.85 -26.70 -15.16
C ALA A 219 10.46 -25.54 -14.24
N VAL A 220 9.18 -25.16 -14.26
CA VAL A 220 8.61 -24.11 -13.43
C VAL A 220 7.78 -24.74 -12.32
N VAL A 221 8.08 -24.36 -11.07
CA VAL A 221 7.32 -24.74 -9.88
C VAL A 221 6.63 -23.51 -9.33
N MET A 222 5.30 -23.55 -9.27
CA MET A 222 4.49 -22.44 -8.74
C MET A 222 4.12 -22.66 -7.27
N LYS A 223 4.19 -21.58 -6.51
CA LYS A 223 3.71 -21.47 -5.13
C LYS A 223 2.62 -20.39 -5.08
N PRO A 224 1.39 -20.71 -4.68
CA PRO A 224 0.36 -19.70 -4.46
C PRO A 224 0.79 -18.77 -3.32
N LEU A 225 0.59 -17.47 -3.51
CA LEU A 225 1.08 -16.43 -2.63
C LEU A 225 -0.01 -15.37 -2.34
N GLY A 226 0.00 -14.82 -1.13
CA GLY A 226 -0.90 -13.75 -0.71
C GLY A 226 -1.34 -13.93 0.74
N ASP A 227 -2.12 -12.99 1.25
CA ASP A 227 -2.79 -13.20 2.54
C ASP A 227 -3.83 -14.33 2.42
N CYS A 228 -4.41 -14.75 3.56
CA CYS A 228 -5.37 -15.86 3.55
C CYS A 228 -6.58 -15.56 2.65
N LYS A 229 -6.99 -14.29 2.54
CA LYS A 229 -8.15 -13.87 1.75
C LYS A 229 -7.86 -13.99 0.26
N PHE A 230 -6.72 -13.49 -0.20
CA PHE A 230 -6.28 -13.57 -1.59
C PHE A 230 -6.08 -15.02 -2.02
N VAL A 231 -5.41 -15.84 -1.20
CA VAL A 231 -5.23 -17.28 -1.50
C VAL A 231 -6.58 -17.99 -1.58
N SER A 232 -7.51 -17.69 -0.66
CA SER A 232 -8.88 -18.23 -0.75
C SER A 232 -9.58 -17.80 -2.03
N ALA A 233 -9.44 -16.52 -2.42
CA ALA A 233 -10.02 -15.98 -3.63
C ALA A 233 -9.43 -16.61 -4.90
N MET A 234 -8.13 -16.93 -4.95
CA MET A 234 -7.53 -17.67 -6.08
C MET A 234 -8.20 -19.04 -6.29
N TYR A 235 -8.56 -19.73 -5.22
CA TYR A 235 -9.21 -21.05 -5.28
C TYR A 235 -10.74 -21.01 -5.38
N GLY A 236 -11.36 -19.84 -5.32
CA GLY A 236 -12.82 -19.73 -5.18
C GLY A 236 -13.35 -20.26 -3.85
N HIS A 237 -12.49 -20.35 -2.84
CA HIS A 237 -12.83 -20.78 -1.50
C HIS A 237 -13.64 -19.70 -0.76
N ALA A 238 -14.61 -20.11 0.06
CA ALA A 238 -15.51 -19.22 0.79
C ALA A 238 -14.83 -18.37 1.90
N GLY A 239 -13.54 -18.57 2.13
CA GLY A 239 -12.70 -17.77 3.03
C GLY A 239 -12.79 -18.19 4.50
N GLN A 240 -12.24 -17.33 5.37
CA GLN A 240 -11.95 -17.61 6.78
C GLN A 240 -13.19 -17.66 7.68
N ASN A 241 -14.34 -17.17 7.17
CA ASN A 241 -15.61 -17.20 7.88
C ASN A 241 -16.49 -18.38 7.45
N SER A 242 -15.98 -19.28 6.61
CA SER A 242 -16.72 -20.48 6.21
C SER A 242 -16.65 -21.57 7.29
N LYS A 243 -17.46 -22.63 7.15
CA LYS A 243 -17.45 -23.80 8.04
C LYS A 243 -16.15 -24.60 7.98
N THR A 244 -15.38 -24.46 6.90
CA THR A 244 -14.09 -25.13 6.68
C THR A 244 -13.05 -24.07 6.31
N PRO A 245 -12.64 -23.22 7.26
CA PRO A 245 -12.00 -21.93 6.97
C PRO A 245 -10.54 -22.06 6.49
N CYS A 246 -9.92 -23.25 6.59
CA CYS A 246 -8.61 -23.53 6.02
C CYS A 246 -8.67 -23.67 4.50
N TYR A 247 -7.79 -22.97 3.78
CA TYR A 247 -7.66 -23.16 2.33
C TYR A 247 -6.82 -24.40 1.97
N VAL A 248 -6.07 -25.00 2.91
CA VAL A 248 -5.23 -26.19 2.68
C VAL A 248 -5.99 -27.48 2.93
N CYS A 249 -6.76 -27.58 4.02
CA CYS A 249 -7.52 -28.78 4.39
C CYS A 249 -9.02 -28.49 4.56
N ASN A 250 -9.82 -29.56 4.62
CA ASN A 250 -11.28 -29.47 4.78
C ASN A 250 -11.77 -29.53 6.24
N LEU A 251 -10.88 -29.40 7.23
CA LEU A 251 -11.24 -29.44 8.65
C LEU A 251 -12.36 -28.42 8.94
N ALA A 252 -13.42 -28.90 9.59
CA ALA A 252 -14.58 -28.08 9.90
C ALA A 252 -14.50 -27.56 11.34
N TRP A 253 -14.59 -26.25 11.51
CA TRP A 253 -14.75 -25.63 12.83
C TRP A 253 -15.33 -24.22 12.69
N SER A 254 -15.96 -23.73 13.77
CA SER A 254 -16.47 -22.36 13.78
C SER A 254 -15.42 -21.38 14.30
N THR A 255 -15.31 -20.24 13.64
CA THR A 255 -14.43 -19.11 14.03
C THR A 255 -15.18 -17.99 14.73
N HIS A 256 -16.50 -18.13 14.91
CA HIS A 256 -17.39 -17.10 15.43
C HIS A 256 -18.69 -17.68 16.01
N GLY A 257 -19.41 -16.88 16.80
CA GLY A 257 -20.67 -17.29 17.43
C GLY A 257 -20.49 -18.16 18.68
N SER A 258 -21.59 -18.77 19.15
CA SER A 258 -21.61 -19.63 20.34
C SER A 258 -20.74 -20.88 20.19
N ASP A 259 -20.60 -21.37 18.96
CA ASP A 259 -19.94 -22.65 18.66
C ASP A 259 -18.46 -22.46 18.29
N THR A 260 -17.89 -21.29 18.59
CA THR A 260 -16.49 -20.97 18.28
C THR A 260 -15.56 -21.99 18.93
N ALA A 261 -14.66 -22.59 18.15
CA ALA A 261 -13.70 -23.53 18.71
C ALA A 261 -12.72 -22.81 19.65
N SER A 262 -12.59 -23.32 20.87
CA SER A 262 -11.63 -22.82 21.87
C SER A 262 -10.31 -23.59 21.79
N LEU A 263 -9.23 -22.99 22.29
CA LEU A 263 -7.91 -23.65 22.32
C LEU A 263 -7.92 -24.93 23.16
N GLU A 264 -8.71 -24.98 24.24
CA GLU A 264 -8.85 -26.15 25.11
C GLU A 264 -9.37 -27.38 24.36
N ASN A 265 -10.40 -27.18 23.52
CA ASN A 265 -11.13 -28.29 22.90
C ASN A 265 -10.73 -28.55 21.44
N PHE A 266 -9.85 -27.74 20.86
CA PHE A 266 -9.42 -27.91 19.48
C PHE A 266 -8.20 -28.82 19.40
N ASP A 267 -8.32 -29.90 18.63
CA ASP A 267 -7.22 -30.82 18.35
C ASP A 267 -6.32 -30.25 17.24
N PHE A 268 -5.07 -29.92 17.60
CA PHE A 268 -4.06 -29.41 16.66
C PHE A 268 -3.26 -30.53 15.98
N GLU A 269 -3.30 -31.76 16.51
CA GLU A 269 -2.62 -32.92 15.92
C GLU A 269 -3.38 -33.44 14.70
N PHE A 270 -4.70 -33.25 14.70
CA PHE A 270 -5.55 -33.62 13.57
C PHE A 270 -5.71 -32.46 12.58
N SER A 271 -5.30 -32.71 11.33
CA SER A 271 -5.74 -31.92 10.19
C SER A 271 -6.79 -32.71 9.40
N GLY A 272 -7.82 -32.02 8.90
CA GLY A 272 -8.76 -32.61 7.96
C GLY A 272 -8.07 -33.04 6.67
N GLU A 273 -8.81 -33.66 5.75
CA GLU A 273 -8.26 -34.08 4.46
C GLU A 273 -7.71 -32.87 3.68
N ILE A 274 -6.52 -33.05 3.10
CA ILE A 274 -5.88 -32.04 2.28
C ILE A 274 -6.71 -31.82 1.03
N ARG A 275 -7.03 -30.55 0.74
CA ARG A 275 -7.74 -30.15 -0.47
C ARG A 275 -6.83 -30.38 -1.67
N THR A 276 -7.38 -30.99 -2.70
CA THR A 276 -6.71 -31.16 -3.99
C THR A 276 -7.31 -30.21 -5.02
N LEU A 277 -6.52 -29.84 -6.03
CA LEU A 277 -7.00 -29.08 -7.18
C LEU A 277 -8.16 -29.82 -7.87
N SER A 278 -8.09 -31.15 -7.94
CA SER A 278 -9.14 -32.00 -8.51
C SER A 278 -10.48 -31.83 -7.79
N ASP A 279 -10.48 -31.73 -6.46
CA ASP A 279 -11.71 -31.54 -5.68
C ASP A 279 -12.25 -30.12 -5.78
N LEU A 280 -11.36 -29.12 -5.84
CA LEU A 280 -11.74 -27.74 -6.07
C LEU A 280 -12.38 -27.54 -7.45
N LYS A 281 -11.86 -28.19 -8.51
CA LYS A 281 -12.43 -28.14 -9.87
C LYS A 281 -13.81 -28.80 -9.97
N LYS A 282 -14.16 -29.74 -9.09
CA LYS A 282 -15.52 -30.34 -9.04
C LYS A 282 -16.57 -29.38 -8.49
N THR A 283 -16.17 -28.46 -7.61
CA THR A 283 -17.08 -27.62 -6.83
C THR A 283 -17.02 -26.13 -7.18
N GLY A 284 -15.98 -25.71 -7.91
CA GLY A 284 -15.75 -24.33 -8.32
C GLY A 284 -14.78 -24.23 -9.49
N VAL A 285 -14.32 -23.01 -9.76
CA VAL A 285 -13.38 -22.71 -10.85
C VAL A 285 -12.14 -22.07 -10.24
N PRO A 286 -11.18 -22.85 -9.70
CA PRO A 286 -9.92 -22.28 -9.22
C PRO A 286 -9.23 -21.53 -10.37
N LEU A 287 -8.62 -20.39 -10.06
CA LEU A 287 -7.92 -19.55 -11.03
C LEU A 287 -6.51 -20.07 -11.29
N LEU A 288 -5.83 -20.57 -10.26
CA LEU A 288 -4.48 -21.10 -10.36
C LEU A 288 -4.50 -22.64 -10.22
N ASP A 289 -3.91 -23.33 -11.19
CA ASP A 289 -3.86 -24.79 -11.28
C ASP A 289 -2.70 -25.38 -10.45
N VAL A 290 -2.74 -25.13 -9.15
CA VAL A 290 -1.75 -25.62 -8.17
C VAL A 290 -2.49 -26.18 -6.96
N ASP A 291 -2.01 -27.29 -6.38
CA ASP A 291 -2.65 -27.82 -5.16
C ASP A 291 -2.49 -26.84 -3.99
N PRO A 292 -3.53 -26.62 -3.16
CA PRO A 292 -3.48 -25.75 -2.00
C PRO A 292 -2.39 -26.06 -0.98
N LEU A 293 -1.92 -27.31 -0.88
CA LEU A 293 -0.79 -27.67 -0.01
C LEU A 293 0.51 -26.95 -0.37
N ASN A 294 0.63 -26.49 -1.62
CA ASN A 294 1.79 -25.70 -2.07
C ASN A 294 1.69 -24.24 -1.64
N ALA A 295 0.54 -23.80 -1.10
CA ALA A 295 0.42 -22.52 -0.43
C ALA A 295 0.85 -22.70 1.04
N GLY A 296 2.02 -22.15 1.39
CA GLY A 296 2.46 -22.10 2.78
C GLY A 296 1.65 -21.11 3.60
N PRO A 297 1.72 -21.17 4.95
CA PRO A 297 1.13 -20.14 5.80
C PRO A 297 1.67 -18.74 5.41
N PRO A 298 0.84 -17.69 5.24
CA PRO A 298 1.33 -16.37 4.86
C PRO A 298 2.21 -15.82 5.97
N GLY A 299 3.52 -15.68 5.74
CA GLY A 299 4.50 -15.52 6.81
C GLY A 299 4.25 -14.28 7.65
N VAL A 300 4.05 -13.14 7.00
CA VAL A 300 3.85 -11.85 7.67
C VAL A 300 2.49 -11.80 8.35
N HIS A 301 1.41 -12.08 7.62
CA HIS A 301 0.05 -11.93 8.12
C HIS A 301 -0.33 -12.98 9.18
N THR A 302 0.29 -14.16 9.15
CA THR A 302 0.10 -15.21 10.17
C THR A 302 0.70 -14.76 11.49
N ILE A 303 1.98 -14.37 11.49
CA ILE A 303 2.66 -13.86 12.70
C ILE A 303 1.95 -12.62 13.23
N LEU A 304 1.57 -11.67 12.37
CA LEU A 304 0.84 -10.47 12.79
C LEU A 304 -0.51 -10.79 13.42
N GLY A 305 -1.29 -11.68 12.80
CA GLY A 305 -2.60 -12.06 13.32
C GLY A 305 -2.50 -12.76 14.68
N ILE A 306 -1.53 -13.65 14.84
CA ILE A 306 -1.29 -14.38 16.10
C ILE A 306 -0.77 -13.43 17.19
N CYS A 307 0.21 -12.59 16.87
CA CYS A 307 0.76 -11.60 17.79
C CYS A 307 -0.31 -10.60 18.26
N GLN A 308 -1.15 -10.11 17.36
CA GLN A 308 -2.21 -9.17 17.70
C GLN A 308 -3.25 -9.81 18.63
N TYR A 309 -3.79 -10.97 18.26
CA TYR A 309 -4.90 -11.60 18.97
C TYR A 309 -4.47 -12.29 20.26
N TYR A 310 -3.44 -13.14 20.22
CA TYR A 310 -3.05 -13.94 21.38
C TYR A 310 -2.07 -13.22 22.31
N CYS A 311 -1.33 -12.21 21.85
CA CYS A 311 -0.38 -11.49 22.72
C CYS A 311 -0.91 -10.10 23.11
N ILE A 312 -1.12 -9.20 22.15
CA ILE A 312 -1.50 -7.82 22.45
C ILE A 312 -2.90 -7.73 23.07
N ASP A 313 -3.91 -8.36 22.46
CA ASP A 313 -5.27 -8.28 22.99
C ASP A 313 -5.37 -8.95 24.36
N TRP A 314 -4.61 -10.02 24.60
CA TRP A 314 -4.48 -10.65 25.92
C TRP A 314 -3.86 -9.71 26.96
N LEU A 315 -2.74 -9.03 26.64
CA LEU A 315 -2.13 -8.04 27.53
C LEU A 315 -3.10 -6.91 27.88
N ILE A 316 -3.88 -6.45 26.91
CA ILE A 316 -4.91 -5.41 27.12
C ILE A 316 -6.00 -5.92 28.05
N ALA A 317 -6.53 -7.12 27.81
CA ALA A 317 -7.56 -7.72 28.66
C ALA A 317 -7.06 -7.92 30.10
N MET A 318 -5.80 -8.33 30.25
CA MET A 318 -5.16 -8.48 31.55
C MET A 318 -5.01 -7.14 32.27
N ALA A 319 -4.62 -6.07 31.57
CA ALA A 319 -4.51 -4.72 32.16
C ALA A 319 -5.86 -4.21 32.67
N ILE A 320 -6.93 -4.43 31.89
CA ILE A 320 -8.29 -4.07 32.30
C ILE A 320 -8.70 -4.86 33.56
N ASN A 321 -8.42 -6.15 33.62
CA ASN A 321 -8.72 -6.97 34.80
C ASN A 321 -7.94 -6.50 36.05
N PHE A 322 -6.68 -6.11 35.89
CA PHE A 322 -5.88 -5.54 36.98
C PHE A 322 -6.44 -4.20 37.49
N ASP A 323 -6.99 -3.38 36.60
CA ASP A 323 -7.53 -2.07 36.94
C ASP A 323 -8.97 -2.11 37.49
N THR A 324 -9.77 -3.11 37.11
CA THR A 324 -11.22 -3.18 37.40
C THR A 324 -11.66 -4.37 38.26
N GLY A 325 -10.79 -5.36 38.46
CA GLY A 325 -11.13 -6.63 39.14
C GLY A 325 -12.15 -7.50 38.41
N SER A 326 -12.57 -7.09 37.21
CA SER A 326 -13.54 -7.80 36.39
C SER A 326 -12.82 -8.62 35.31
N SER A 327 -13.10 -9.91 35.26
CA SER A 327 -12.60 -10.82 34.23
C SER A 327 -13.22 -10.47 32.87
N SER A 328 -12.53 -9.61 32.13
CA SER A 328 -12.74 -9.21 30.72
C SER A 328 -14.18 -8.82 30.33
N PRO A 329 -14.42 -7.61 29.75
CA PRO A 329 -15.63 -7.46 28.96
C PRO A 329 -15.47 -8.35 27.72
N ALA A 330 -16.29 -9.40 27.62
CA ALA A 330 -16.38 -10.33 26.49
C ALA A 330 -16.60 -9.68 25.10
N ASN A 331 -16.57 -8.35 25.02
CA ASN A 331 -16.83 -7.52 23.86
C ASN A 331 -15.65 -6.64 23.40
N LEU A 332 -14.41 -6.81 23.90
CA LEU A 332 -13.27 -5.94 23.51
C LEU A 332 -13.07 -5.85 21.98
N LYS A 333 -13.19 -6.97 21.27
CA LYS A 333 -13.11 -7.04 19.80
C LYS A 333 -14.23 -6.24 19.12
N GLN A 334 -15.45 -6.33 19.66
CA GLN A 334 -16.61 -5.60 19.15
C GLN A 334 -16.48 -4.09 19.45
N LEU A 335 -16.08 -3.72 20.68
CA LEU A 335 -15.82 -2.34 21.07
C LEU A 335 -14.70 -1.70 20.23
N LYS A 336 -13.63 -2.44 19.91
CA LYS A 336 -12.58 -1.99 18.98
C LYS A 336 -13.14 -1.74 17.57
N LYS A 337 -14.00 -2.64 17.08
CA LYS A 337 -14.64 -2.52 15.77
C LYS A 337 -15.57 -1.29 15.71
N ASP A 338 -16.37 -1.10 16.74
CA ASP A 338 -17.29 0.03 16.86
C ASP A 338 -16.53 1.35 16.96
N LEU A 339 -15.42 1.38 17.72
CA LEU A 339 -14.54 2.54 17.79
C LEU A 339 -13.90 2.86 16.43
N LYS A 340 -13.40 1.84 15.71
CA LYS A 340 -12.81 2.02 14.36
C LYS A 340 -13.83 2.59 13.38
N LYS A 341 -15.08 2.15 13.46
CA LYS A 341 -16.19 2.69 12.66
C LYS A 341 -16.43 4.16 12.99
N LEU A 342 -16.56 4.51 14.27
CA LEU A 342 -16.77 5.89 14.73
C LEU A 342 -15.62 6.83 14.32
N VAL A 343 -14.38 6.35 14.35
CA VAL A 343 -13.20 7.13 13.93
C VAL A 343 -13.25 7.44 12.43
N LEU A 344 -13.57 6.45 11.59
CA LEU A 344 -13.74 6.67 10.15
C LEU A 344 -14.90 7.64 9.86
N GLU A 345 -16.03 7.44 10.54
CA GLU A 345 -17.21 8.33 10.41
C GLU A 345 -16.89 9.77 10.84
N THR A 346 -16.13 9.94 11.91
CA THR A 346 -15.65 11.26 12.36
C THR A 346 -14.75 11.90 11.31
N GLU A 347 -13.74 11.17 10.80
CA GLU A 347 -12.81 11.68 9.78
C GLU A 347 -13.52 12.07 8.48
N GLU A 348 -14.44 11.23 8.00
CA GLU A 348 -15.27 11.52 6.82
C GLU A 348 -16.15 12.77 7.03
N THR A 349 -16.78 12.90 8.19
CA THR A 349 -17.64 14.05 8.51
C THR A 349 -16.83 15.32 8.74
N THR A 350 -15.64 15.25 9.35
CA THR A 350 -14.72 16.39 9.48
C THR A 350 -14.31 16.92 8.10
N ASN A 351 -13.90 16.03 7.19
CA ASN A 351 -13.55 16.43 5.82
C ASN A 351 -14.73 17.11 5.10
N LEU A 352 -15.96 16.65 5.34
CA LEU A 352 -17.16 17.27 4.80
C LEU A 352 -17.40 18.67 5.39
N VAL A 353 -17.27 18.83 6.71
CA VAL A 353 -17.38 20.12 7.39
C VAL A 353 -16.34 21.11 6.85
N ASP A 354 -15.07 20.72 6.77
CA ASP A 354 -14.00 21.57 6.22
C ASP A 354 -14.29 22.02 4.78
N SER A 355 -14.81 21.12 3.94
CA SER A 355 -15.20 21.42 2.55
C SER A 355 -16.39 22.39 2.49
N LEU A 356 -17.38 22.24 3.37
CA LEU A 356 -18.54 23.13 3.49
C LEU A 356 -18.15 24.51 4.05
N GLU A 357 -17.24 24.58 5.02
CA GLU A 357 -16.70 25.85 5.54
C GLU A 357 -15.99 26.63 4.45
N SER A 358 -15.12 25.97 3.66
CA SER A 358 -14.46 26.61 2.51
C SER A 358 -15.47 27.07 1.46
N SER A 359 -16.52 26.27 1.20
CA SER A 359 -17.61 26.64 0.30
C SER A 359 -18.39 27.86 0.80
N LEU A 360 -18.64 27.92 2.12
CA LEU A 360 -19.33 29.04 2.78
C LEU A 360 -18.50 30.32 2.72
N GLU A 361 -17.19 30.25 2.97
CA GLU A 361 -16.27 31.39 2.82
C GLU A 361 -16.29 31.91 1.37
N ARG A 362 -16.21 31.01 0.39
CA ARG A 362 -16.25 31.35 -1.04
C ARG A 362 -17.54 32.06 -1.44
N ILE A 363 -18.71 31.58 -1.00
CA ILE A 363 -19.99 32.24 -1.30
C ILE A 363 -20.14 33.56 -0.54
N ASN A 364 -19.64 33.66 0.70
CA ASN A 364 -19.64 34.91 1.46
C ASN A 364 -18.83 36.01 0.74
N ASP A 365 -17.66 35.66 0.20
CA ASP A 365 -16.86 36.56 -0.62
C ASP A 365 -17.58 36.97 -1.92
N ALA A 366 -18.30 36.04 -2.53
CA ALA A 366 -19.06 36.29 -3.75
C ALA A 366 -20.24 37.24 -3.49
N VAL A 367 -21.03 36.95 -2.44
CA VAL A 367 -22.12 37.80 -1.95
C VAL A 367 -21.59 39.21 -1.63
N THR A 368 -20.51 39.32 -0.87
CA THR A 368 -19.89 40.62 -0.52
C THR A 368 -19.47 41.40 -1.77
N THR A 369 -18.92 40.72 -2.77
CA THR A 369 -18.51 41.33 -4.04
C THR A 369 -19.70 41.81 -4.85
N ILE A 370 -20.76 41.01 -4.94
CA ILE A 370 -21.99 41.37 -5.66
C ILE A 370 -22.71 42.53 -4.94
N GLN A 371 -22.87 42.47 -3.61
CA GLN A 371 -23.51 43.52 -2.81
C GLN A 371 -22.83 44.88 -2.96
N LYS A 372 -21.50 44.93 -2.99
CA LYS A 372 -20.76 46.18 -3.23
C LYS A 372 -21.08 46.78 -4.60
N ASN A 373 -21.28 45.94 -5.61
CA ASN A 373 -21.62 46.36 -6.97
C ASN A 373 -23.11 46.68 -7.15
N CYS A 374 -24.00 46.19 -6.29
CA CYS A 374 -25.41 46.66 -6.24
C CYS A 374 -25.52 48.13 -5.78
N LYS A 375 -24.59 48.60 -4.95
CA LYS A 375 -24.63 49.95 -4.34
C LYS A 375 -23.98 51.04 -5.18
N THR A 376 -23.32 50.70 -6.30
CA THR A 376 -22.61 51.67 -7.14
C THR A 376 -23.45 52.11 -8.33
N THR A 377 -23.64 53.42 -8.50
CA THR A 377 -24.43 54.03 -9.60
C THR A 377 -23.76 53.93 -10.98
N LYS A 378 -22.50 53.49 -11.06
CA LYS A 378 -21.78 53.13 -12.30
C LYS A 378 -20.85 51.93 -12.03
N PRO A 379 -21.31 50.68 -12.16
CA PRO A 379 -20.45 49.51 -12.00
C PRO A 379 -19.40 49.49 -13.12
N LYS A 380 -18.11 49.56 -12.77
CA LYS A 380 -17.02 49.30 -13.73
C LYS A 380 -16.92 47.79 -13.91
N GLN A 381 -17.42 47.25 -15.03
CA GLN A 381 -17.09 45.90 -15.48
C GLN A 381 -15.58 45.82 -15.70
N LYS A 382 -14.84 45.32 -14.71
CA LYS A 382 -13.47 44.87 -14.91
C LYS A 382 -13.51 43.40 -15.23
N ASN A 383 -13.65 43.07 -16.51
CA ASN A 383 -13.39 41.71 -16.94
C ASN A 383 -11.90 41.44 -16.79
N SER A 384 -11.54 40.32 -16.15
CA SER A 384 -10.17 39.81 -16.28
C SER A 384 -9.95 39.45 -17.75
N SER A 385 -8.70 39.47 -18.22
CA SER A 385 -8.34 39.17 -19.62
C SER A 385 -8.82 37.79 -20.12
N HIS A 386 -9.30 36.93 -19.24
CA HIS A 386 -9.62 35.53 -19.53
C HIS A 386 -11.07 35.12 -19.17
N CYS A 387 -11.90 35.99 -18.58
CA CYS A 387 -13.29 35.68 -18.22
C CYS A 387 -14.29 36.59 -18.93
N THR A 388 -15.28 35.95 -19.55
CA THR A 388 -16.31 36.55 -20.42
C THR A 388 -17.71 36.54 -19.80
N SER A 389 -17.83 36.20 -18.51
CA SER A 389 -19.09 36.32 -17.76
C SER A 389 -19.64 37.74 -17.82
N SER A 390 -20.97 37.90 -17.95
CA SER A 390 -21.63 39.21 -17.93
C SER A 390 -21.44 39.95 -16.60
N PHE A 391 -21.12 39.23 -15.53
CA PHE A 391 -20.52 39.78 -14.32
C PHE A 391 -19.36 38.90 -13.84
N CYS A 392 -18.13 39.44 -13.87
CA CYS A 392 -16.94 38.74 -13.39
C CYS A 392 -16.72 39.00 -11.90
N ILE A 393 -17.05 38.03 -11.05
CA ILE A 393 -16.87 38.11 -9.59
C ILE A 393 -15.39 38.29 -9.25
N VAL A 394 -14.51 37.47 -9.85
CA VAL A 394 -13.05 37.52 -9.64
C VAL A 394 -12.44 38.86 -10.08
N GLY A 395 -12.89 39.41 -11.20
CA GLY A 395 -12.43 40.71 -11.69
C GLY A 395 -12.93 41.89 -10.85
N SER A 396 -14.04 41.67 -10.12
CA SER A 396 -14.69 42.66 -9.26
C SER A 396 -14.32 42.52 -7.78
N SER A 397 -13.57 41.48 -7.40
CA SER A 397 -13.13 41.22 -6.03
C SER A 397 -11.75 41.83 -5.74
N LYS A 398 -11.30 41.73 -4.48
CA LYS A 398 -9.91 42.07 -4.11
C LYS A 398 -8.96 41.05 -4.73
N LYS A 399 -7.71 41.44 -5.06
CA LYS A 399 -6.67 40.57 -5.65
C LYS A 399 -6.34 39.29 -4.83
N SER A 400 -6.74 39.23 -3.57
CA SER A 400 -6.56 38.07 -2.69
C SER A 400 -7.72 37.07 -2.73
N SER A 401 -8.93 37.51 -3.09
CA SER A 401 -10.11 36.66 -3.12
C SER A 401 -10.15 35.82 -4.41
N PHE A 402 -10.49 34.54 -4.31
CA PHE A 402 -10.65 33.59 -5.43
C PHE A 402 -9.37 33.26 -6.23
N ARG A 403 -8.20 33.24 -5.57
CA ARG A 403 -6.92 32.85 -6.22
C ARG A 403 -6.92 31.43 -6.79
N ASP A 404 -7.77 30.57 -6.26
CA ASP A 404 -7.95 29.17 -6.62
C ASP A 404 -9.07 28.95 -7.65
N SER A 405 -9.69 30.03 -8.16
CA SER A 405 -10.76 29.93 -9.16
C SER A 405 -10.24 29.37 -10.48
N SER A 406 -11.00 28.43 -11.04
CA SER A 406 -10.71 27.81 -12.33
C SER A 406 -11.60 28.40 -13.42
N ILE A 407 -11.14 28.38 -14.66
CA ILE A 407 -11.90 28.82 -15.83
C ILE A 407 -12.34 27.59 -16.61
N PHE A 408 -13.63 27.51 -16.93
CA PHE A 408 -14.18 26.49 -17.82
C PHE A 408 -14.81 27.14 -19.06
N GLN A 409 -15.00 26.34 -20.11
CA GLN A 409 -15.69 26.78 -21.33
C GLN A 409 -17.14 26.33 -21.30
N CYS A 410 -18.08 27.29 -21.36
CA CYS A 410 -19.51 26.99 -21.39
C CYS A 410 -19.86 26.17 -22.64
N THR A 411 -20.53 25.04 -22.46
CA THR A 411 -20.87 24.16 -23.58
C THR A 411 -21.91 24.76 -24.53
N SER A 412 -22.83 25.57 -24.02
CA SER A 412 -23.89 26.24 -24.80
C SER A 412 -23.39 27.45 -25.60
N CYS A 413 -22.75 28.42 -24.95
CA CYS A 413 -22.35 29.69 -25.59
C CYS A 413 -20.85 29.82 -25.86
N LYS A 414 -20.04 28.80 -25.53
CA LYS A 414 -18.58 28.76 -25.69
C LYS A 414 -17.79 29.83 -24.92
N ALA A 415 -18.45 30.61 -24.07
CA ALA A 415 -17.84 31.62 -23.19
C ALA A 415 -16.88 30.98 -22.18
N ALA A 416 -15.69 31.58 -22.00
CA ALA A 416 -14.76 31.24 -20.93
C ALA A 416 -15.19 31.93 -19.63
N VAL A 417 -15.52 31.16 -18.59
CA VAL A 417 -16.14 31.68 -17.36
C VAL A 417 -15.45 31.06 -16.13
N HIS A 418 -15.20 31.87 -15.09
CA HIS A 418 -14.72 31.31 -13.82
C HIS A 418 -15.82 30.46 -13.17
N ASP A 419 -15.44 29.35 -12.53
CA ASP A 419 -16.34 28.48 -11.75
C ASP A 419 -17.28 29.27 -10.81
N VAL A 420 -16.72 30.20 -10.03
CA VAL A 420 -17.46 31.05 -9.09
C VAL A 420 -18.42 32.02 -9.80
N CYS A 421 -18.07 32.53 -10.98
CA CYS A 421 -18.94 33.41 -11.77
C CYS A 421 -20.20 32.68 -12.28
N ALA A 422 -20.13 31.35 -12.38
CA ALA A 422 -21.25 30.48 -12.73
C ALA A 422 -21.91 29.83 -11.51
N PHE A 423 -21.54 30.23 -10.30
CA PHE A 423 -22.01 29.66 -9.03
C PHE A 423 -21.77 28.15 -8.89
N TYR A 424 -20.64 27.65 -9.40
CA TYR A 424 -20.07 26.39 -8.92
C TYR A 424 -19.25 26.69 -7.68
N ILE A 425 -19.88 26.57 -6.51
CA ILE A 425 -19.33 26.98 -5.22
C ILE A 425 -18.75 25.78 -4.47
N THR A 426 -19.51 24.68 -4.41
CA THR A 426 -19.10 23.48 -3.67
C THR A 426 -18.08 22.66 -4.46
N GLU A 427 -17.23 21.90 -3.78
CA GLU A 427 -16.26 21.01 -4.45
C GLU A 427 -16.96 20.00 -5.36
N GLU A 428 -18.12 19.46 -4.95
CA GLU A 428 -18.93 18.55 -5.77
C GLU A 428 -19.34 19.20 -7.10
N GLN A 429 -19.82 20.45 -7.05
CA GLN A 429 -20.18 21.22 -8.23
C GLN A 429 -18.99 21.46 -9.17
N ARG A 430 -17.80 21.74 -8.61
CA ARG A 430 -16.56 21.94 -9.36
C ARG A 430 -16.04 20.63 -9.99
N LEU A 431 -16.20 19.50 -9.30
CA LEU A 431 -15.84 18.18 -9.84
C LEU A 431 -16.78 17.76 -10.97
N LEU A 432 -18.09 18.00 -10.85
CA LEU A 432 -19.06 17.73 -11.92
C LEU A 432 -18.80 18.60 -13.16
N MET A 433 -18.36 19.84 -12.97
CA MET A 433 -17.94 20.74 -14.05
C MET A 433 -16.78 20.16 -14.88
N ASP A 434 -15.83 19.46 -14.24
CA ASP A 434 -14.68 18.83 -14.92
C ASP A 434 -15.07 17.54 -15.68
N GLN A 435 -16.24 16.94 -15.41
CA GLN A 435 -16.67 15.64 -15.96
C GLN A 435 -17.57 15.72 -17.22
N SER A 436 -18.33 16.80 -17.47
CA SER A 436 -18.89 17.23 -18.80
C SER A 436 -20.04 18.26 -18.68
N ASN A 437 -20.40 18.91 -19.81
CA ASN A 437 -21.53 19.85 -20.01
C ASN A 437 -21.66 21.03 -19.02
N ALA A 438 -20.55 21.57 -18.52
CA ALA A 438 -20.59 22.80 -17.74
C ALA A 438 -21.23 23.97 -18.53
N VAL A 439 -22.21 24.61 -17.92
CA VAL A 439 -22.96 25.76 -18.49
C VAL A 439 -22.73 26.99 -17.62
N CYS A 440 -22.56 28.17 -18.22
CA CYS A 440 -22.46 29.43 -17.50
C CYS A 440 -23.80 29.83 -16.85
N LEU A 441 -23.78 30.78 -15.91
CA LEU A 441 -25.00 31.19 -15.21
C LEU A 441 -26.10 31.67 -16.17
N ASP A 442 -25.72 32.45 -17.18
CA ASP A 442 -26.65 33.08 -18.12
C ASP A 442 -27.35 32.01 -18.97
N CYS A 443 -26.62 31.03 -19.48
CA CYS A 443 -27.19 29.91 -20.23
C CYS A 443 -28.01 28.97 -19.34
N ARG A 444 -27.68 28.82 -18.06
CA ARG A 444 -28.48 28.02 -17.10
C ARG A 444 -29.86 28.63 -16.87
N HIS A 445 -29.96 29.96 -16.88
CA HIS A 445 -31.21 30.68 -16.65
C HIS A 445 -31.93 31.11 -17.94
N GLY A 446 -31.31 30.92 -19.11
CA GLY A 446 -31.86 31.33 -20.40
C GLY A 446 -31.86 32.84 -20.66
N MET A 447 -31.36 33.64 -19.72
CA MET A 447 -31.27 35.10 -19.81
C MET A 447 -30.11 35.60 -18.96
N ILE A 448 -29.65 36.84 -19.21
CA ILE A 448 -28.57 37.47 -18.44
C ILE A 448 -29.15 37.96 -17.11
N PRO A 449 -28.82 37.36 -15.95
CA PRO A 449 -29.39 37.76 -14.67
C PRO A 449 -28.85 39.13 -14.25
N SER A 450 -29.72 40.00 -13.74
CA SER A 450 -29.30 41.30 -13.22
C SER A 450 -28.41 41.15 -11.99
N ILE A 451 -27.65 42.20 -11.62
CA ILE A 451 -26.82 42.14 -10.40
C ILE A 451 -27.69 41.85 -9.14
N PRO A 452 -28.88 42.44 -8.97
CA PRO A 452 -29.83 42.03 -7.92
C PRO A 452 -30.24 40.54 -7.99
N ASP A 453 -30.55 40.00 -9.17
CA ASP A 453 -30.94 38.57 -9.29
C ASP A 453 -29.78 37.64 -8.94
N ARG A 454 -28.55 37.99 -9.36
CA ARG A 454 -27.33 37.28 -8.96
C ARG A 454 -27.13 37.31 -7.46
N LEU A 455 -27.46 38.42 -6.80
CA LEU A 455 -27.38 38.53 -5.35
C LEU A 455 -28.39 37.60 -4.67
N SER A 456 -29.64 37.58 -5.13
CA SER A 456 -30.69 36.69 -4.59
C SER A 456 -30.27 35.22 -4.71
N LEU A 457 -29.80 34.79 -5.90
CA LEU A 457 -29.30 33.44 -6.13
C LEU A 457 -28.09 33.10 -5.24
N ALA A 458 -27.16 34.04 -5.07
CA ALA A 458 -26.00 33.84 -4.20
C ALA A 458 -26.40 33.70 -2.72
N LEU A 459 -27.42 34.45 -2.26
CA LEU A 459 -27.96 34.34 -0.91
C LEU A 459 -28.71 33.03 -0.68
N GLU A 460 -29.42 32.51 -1.69
CA GLU A 460 -30.05 31.18 -1.62
C GLU A 460 -29.02 30.07 -1.49
N ILE A 461 -27.95 30.12 -2.29
CA ILE A 461 -26.83 29.17 -2.21
C ILE A 461 -26.14 29.28 -0.85
N GLN A 462 -25.88 30.51 -0.37
CA GLN A 462 -25.31 30.76 0.95
C GLN A 462 -26.15 30.11 2.06
N LYS A 463 -27.47 30.31 2.02
CA LYS A 463 -28.41 29.71 2.98
C LYS A 463 -28.35 28.18 2.95
N SER A 464 -28.41 27.59 1.75
CA SER A 464 -28.36 26.13 1.59
C SER A 464 -27.04 25.51 2.07
N VAL A 465 -25.90 26.13 1.75
CA VAL A 465 -24.57 25.68 2.22
C VAL A 465 -24.47 25.81 3.73
N ASN A 466 -25.00 26.90 4.32
CA ASN A 466 -25.01 27.09 5.76
C ASN A 466 -25.89 26.07 6.49
N GLU A 467 -27.07 25.74 5.96
CA GLU A 467 -27.94 24.68 6.52
C GLU A 467 -27.25 23.31 6.49
N GLN A 468 -26.59 22.97 5.38
CA GLN A 468 -25.81 21.72 5.26
C GLN A 468 -24.61 21.69 6.22
N LEU A 469 -23.94 22.82 6.42
CA LEU A 469 -22.83 22.95 7.36
C LEU A 469 -23.31 22.70 8.80
N LEU A 470 -24.38 23.37 9.23
CA LEU A 470 -24.94 23.19 10.57
C LEU A 470 -25.35 21.73 10.82
N GLN A 471 -26.05 21.12 9.86
CA GLN A 471 -26.43 19.71 9.97
C GLN A 471 -25.20 18.77 10.06
N SER A 472 -24.15 19.04 9.28
CA SER A 472 -22.93 18.22 9.30
C SER A 472 -22.14 18.42 10.60
N GLN A 473 -22.14 19.63 11.17
CA GLN A 473 -21.55 19.94 12.46
C GLN A 473 -22.29 19.23 13.60
N ASP A 474 -23.63 19.19 13.59
CA ASP A 474 -24.43 18.45 14.57
C ASP A 474 -24.13 16.94 14.52
N ILE A 475 -24.05 16.37 13.31
CA ILE A 475 -23.69 14.95 13.11
C ILE A 475 -22.27 14.69 13.64
N LEU A 476 -21.31 15.57 13.32
CA LEU A 476 -19.95 15.45 13.79
C LEU A 476 -19.89 15.50 15.33
N GLU A 477 -20.61 16.41 15.97
CA GLU A 477 -20.64 16.52 17.43
C GLU A 477 -21.18 15.24 18.09
N VAL A 478 -22.25 14.66 17.55
CA VAL A 478 -22.80 13.38 18.05
C VAL A 478 -21.79 12.25 17.88
N ALA A 479 -21.23 12.09 16.68
CA ALA A 479 -20.26 11.04 16.38
C ALA A 479 -18.98 11.18 17.24
N ASP A 480 -18.46 12.39 17.41
CA ASP A 480 -17.29 12.66 18.26
C ASP A 480 -17.60 12.41 19.74
N SER A 481 -18.80 12.75 20.21
CA SER A 481 -19.23 12.47 21.58
C SER A 481 -19.31 10.96 21.84
N GLU A 482 -19.89 10.19 20.93
CA GLU A 482 -19.93 8.73 21.00
C GLU A 482 -18.54 8.12 20.95
N ARG A 483 -17.68 8.59 20.02
CA ARG A 483 -16.28 8.19 19.92
C ARG A 483 -15.54 8.45 21.22
N LEU A 484 -15.64 9.65 21.78
CA LEU A 484 -14.99 10.03 23.04
C LEU A 484 -15.49 9.21 24.23
N LYS A 485 -16.80 8.93 24.32
CA LYS A 485 -17.37 8.05 25.37
C LYS A 485 -16.83 6.63 25.27
N LEU A 486 -16.80 6.07 24.06
CA LEU A 486 -16.28 4.73 23.83
C LEU A 486 -14.77 4.66 24.09
N GLU A 487 -14.02 5.69 23.69
CA GLU A 487 -12.61 5.83 24.04
C GLU A 487 -12.40 5.92 25.55
N GLN A 488 -13.21 6.68 26.27
CA GLN A 488 -13.12 6.78 27.74
C GLN A 488 -13.44 5.44 28.40
N HIS A 489 -14.46 4.73 27.92
CA HIS A 489 -14.79 3.39 28.40
C HIS A 489 -13.63 2.41 28.18
N LEU A 490 -12.97 2.47 27.02
CA LEU A 490 -11.79 1.65 26.70
C LEU A 490 -10.50 2.11 27.42
N LYS A 491 -10.39 3.40 27.77
CA LYS A 491 -9.26 3.97 28.54
C LYS A 491 -9.37 3.68 30.05
N GLY A 492 -10.54 3.27 30.54
CA GLY A 492 -10.82 3.11 31.97
C GLY A 492 -11.05 4.45 32.67
N SER A 493 -11.85 4.45 33.73
CA SER A 493 -12.17 5.65 34.52
C SER A 493 -10.89 6.26 35.14
N ARG A 494 -10.68 7.55 34.88
CA ARG A 494 -9.66 8.36 35.57
C ARG A 494 -10.01 8.47 37.05
N ILE A 495 -9.52 7.54 37.87
CA ILE A 495 -9.40 7.81 39.31
C ILE A 495 -8.24 8.81 39.45
N GLN A 496 -8.56 10.02 39.89
CA GLN A 496 -7.79 11.26 39.72
C GLN A 496 -6.42 11.34 40.43
N THR A 497 -5.87 10.25 40.97
CA THR A 497 -4.61 10.30 41.74
C THR A 497 -3.57 9.22 41.39
N GLU A 498 -3.89 8.19 40.60
CA GLU A 498 -2.96 7.06 40.35
C GLU A 498 -2.95 6.56 38.90
N VAL A 499 -1.75 6.33 38.35
CA VAL A 499 -1.55 5.77 37.00
C VAL A 499 -2.14 4.35 36.92
N SER A 500 -2.92 4.07 35.88
CA SER A 500 -3.52 2.74 35.65
C SER A 500 -2.53 1.73 35.07
N THR A 501 -2.74 0.44 35.33
CA THR A 501 -1.96 -0.66 34.73
C THR A 501 -2.04 -0.58 33.20
N ARG A 502 -3.20 -0.18 32.67
CA ARG A 502 -3.39 0.14 31.26
C ARG A 502 -2.44 1.21 30.74
N GLN A 503 -2.33 2.35 31.42
CA GLN A 503 -1.43 3.45 31.02
C GLN A 503 0.04 3.03 31.09
N LEU A 504 0.41 2.22 32.08
CA LEU A 504 1.76 1.65 32.17
C LEU A 504 2.05 0.71 31.00
N LEU A 505 1.09 -0.13 30.60
CA LEU A 505 1.20 -0.98 29.41
C LEU A 505 1.37 -0.14 28.13
N GLU A 506 0.55 0.91 27.96
CA GLU A 506 0.68 1.80 26.80
C GLU A 506 2.03 2.52 26.78
N ALA A 507 2.52 3.00 27.92
CA ALA A 507 3.84 3.61 28.03
C ALA A 507 4.96 2.61 27.71
N ALA A 508 4.86 1.37 28.19
CA ALA A 508 5.82 0.31 27.88
C ALA A 508 5.84 0.01 26.37
N LEU A 509 4.68 -0.18 25.76
CA LEU A 509 4.53 -0.42 24.31
C LEU A 509 5.06 0.76 23.48
N ARG A 510 4.72 2.00 23.83
CA ARG A 510 5.29 3.22 23.20
C ARG A 510 6.81 3.24 23.27
N SER A 511 7.38 2.93 24.44
CA SER A 511 8.83 2.99 24.66
C SER A 511 9.65 1.99 23.84
N ILE A 512 9.01 0.92 23.34
CA ILE A 512 9.65 -0.06 22.45
C ILE A 512 9.32 0.20 20.97
N GLY A 513 8.69 1.33 20.64
CA GLY A 513 8.29 1.69 19.29
C GLY A 513 7.01 1.00 18.80
N CYS A 514 6.20 0.48 19.72
CA CYS A 514 4.85 -0.04 19.47
C CYS A 514 3.82 0.98 20.02
N ASP A 515 3.74 2.16 19.41
CA ASP A 515 2.90 3.25 19.91
C ASP A 515 1.40 2.92 19.84
N SER A 516 0.72 3.22 20.95
CA SER A 516 -0.71 3.21 21.31
C SER A 516 -1.74 3.79 20.33
N ARG A 517 -1.39 4.03 19.06
CA ARG A 517 -2.42 3.93 18.00
C ARG A 517 -2.95 2.50 17.85
N ILE A 518 -2.48 1.54 18.64
CA ILE A 518 -2.91 0.14 18.77
C ILE A 518 -4.44 -0.06 18.86
N TRP A 519 -5.22 0.97 19.21
CA TRP A 519 -6.69 0.96 19.12
C TRP A 519 -7.24 1.28 17.72
N TYR A 520 -6.51 2.06 16.93
CA TYR A 520 -6.90 2.60 15.62
C TYR A 520 -6.25 1.88 14.44
N GLN A 521 -5.07 1.28 14.63
CA GLN A 521 -4.27 0.63 13.59
C GLN A 521 -3.78 -0.75 14.05
N ASP A 522 -3.89 -1.73 13.15
CA ASP A 522 -3.34 -3.06 13.35
C ASP A 522 -1.80 -3.01 13.41
N LEU A 523 -1.17 -3.92 14.15
CA LEU A 523 0.29 -4.03 14.23
C LEU A 523 0.91 -4.20 12.83
N THR A 524 1.93 -3.39 12.52
CA THR A 524 2.78 -3.59 11.34
C THR A 524 3.86 -4.65 11.60
N GLY A 525 4.40 -5.27 10.53
CA GLY A 525 5.48 -6.26 10.63
C GLY A 525 6.69 -5.79 11.45
N ASN A 526 7.07 -4.52 11.28
CA ASN A 526 8.17 -3.91 12.04
C ASN A 526 7.86 -3.73 13.53
N GLN A 527 6.61 -3.41 13.87
CA GLN A 527 6.19 -3.30 15.27
C GLN A 527 6.16 -4.67 15.94
N ALA A 528 5.58 -5.69 15.29
CA ALA A 528 5.60 -7.05 15.81
C ALA A 528 7.04 -7.55 16.04
N ARG A 529 7.96 -7.29 15.10
CA ARG A 529 9.39 -7.62 15.26
C ARG A 529 10.03 -6.93 16.47
N LYS A 530 9.69 -5.66 16.74
CA LYS A 530 10.20 -4.93 17.91
C LYS A 530 9.61 -5.48 19.21
N PHE A 531 8.30 -5.74 19.21
CA PHE A 531 7.58 -6.31 20.35
C PHE A 531 8.12 -7.67 20.78
N LEU A 532 8.34 -8.58 19.82
CA LEU A 532 8.78 -9.95 20.09
C LEU A 532 10.28 -10.08 20.46
N ARG A 533 11.00 -8.97 20.67
CA ARG A 533 12.35 -9.03 21.24
C ARG A 533 12.28 -9.40 22.72
N ARG A 534 13.17 -10.27 23.19
CA ARG A 534 13.23 -10.68 24.61
C ARG A 534 13.18 -9.49 25.58
N SER A 535 14.01 -8.47 25.38
CA SER A 535 14.01 -7.27 26.23
C SER A 535 12.69 -6.49 26.21
N SER A 536 11.97 -6.52 25.09
CA SER A 536 10.67 -5.86 24.93
C SER A 536 9.54 -6.66 25.58
N ILE A 537 9.54 -7.99 25.41
CA ILE A 537 8.64 -8.91 26.12
C ILE A 537 8.79 -8.72 27.63
N ASP A 538 10.02 -8.75 28.13
CA ASP A 538 10.32 -8.61 29.55
C ASP A 538 9.84 -7.27 30.11
N LYS A 539 10.07 -6.19 29.36
CA LYS A 539 9.63 -4.84 29.74
C LYS A 539 8.11 -4.71 29.78
N VAL A 540 7.41 -5.32 28.83
CA VAL A 540 5.95 -5.28 28.75
C VAL A 540 5.33 -6.14 29.86
N LEU A 541 5.85 -7.34 30.11
CA LEU A 541 5.35 -8.21 31.18
C LEU A 541 5.67 -7.68 32.58
N ALA A 542 6.74 -6.90 32.76
CA ALA A 542 7.06 -6.22 34.03
C ALA A 542 5.93 -5.28 34.50
N VAL A 543 5.07 -4.82 33.60
CA VAL A 543 3.87 -4.04 33.92
C VAL A 543 2.93 -4.79 34.87
N PHE A 544 2.88 -6.12 34.77
CA PHE A 544 1.96 -6.98 35.54
C PHE A 544 2.60 -7.63 36.77
N THR A 545 3.89 -7.37 37.03
CA THR A 545 4.63 -7.99 38.13
C THR A 545 5.20 -6.95 39.08
N SER A 546 6.16 -6.14 38.64
CA SER A 546 6.86 -5.17 39.49
C SER A 546 6.21 -3.79 39.49
N ASN A 547 5.42 -3.47 38.46
CA ASN A 547 4.91 -2.11 38.24
C ASN A 547 3.37 -2.02 38.33
N SER A 548 2.68 -3.12 38.64
CA SER A 548 1.21 -3.17 38.69
C SER A 548 0.64 -2.61 40.00
N ARG A 549 -0.63 -2.16 39.97
CA ARG A 549 -1.38 -1.69 41.15
C ARG A 549 -1.50 -2.73 42.26
N ARG A 550 -1.48 -4.01 41.89
CA ARG A 550 -1.48 -5.15 42.79
C ARG A 550 -0.53 -6.23 42.29
N ALA A 551 -0.08 -7.09 43.21
CA ALA A 551 0.62 -8.30 42.82
C ALA A 551 -0.31 -9.25 42.05
N PRO A 552 0.21 -9.98 41.04
CA PRO A 552 -0.52 -11.07 40.42
C PRO A 552 -0.77 -12.18 41.46
N ASN A 553 -1.94 -12.82 41.40
CA ASN A 553 -2.18 -14.04 42.17
C ASN A 553 -1.40 -15.23 41.55
N ALA A 554 -1.41 -16.39 42.23
CA ALA A 554 -0.66 -17.56 41.79
C ALA A 554 -1.05 -18.03 40.37
N SER A 555 -2.35 -18.03 40.04
CA SER A 555 -2.84 -18.43 38.71
C SER A 555 -2.42 -17.42 37.64
N GLU A 556 -2.54 -16.12 37.92
CA GLU A 556 -2.10 -15.06 37.01
C GLU A 556 -0.60 -15.10 36.75
N LYS A 557 0.20 -15.39 37.78
CA LYS A 557 1.65 -15.54 37.64
C LYS A 557 2.01 -16.68 36.69
N VAL A 558 1.38 -17.85 36.85
CA VAL A 558 1.57 -18.98 35.93
C VAL A 558 1.19 -18.59 34.50
N LYS A 559 0.07 -17.90 34.30
CA LYS A 559 -0.35 -17.41 32.97
C LYS A 559 0.64 -16.41 32.37
N ILE A 560 1.20 -15.49 33.16
CA ILE A 560 2.24 -14.55 32.71
C ILE A 560 3.49 -15.31 32.26
N ASP A 561 3.93 -16.31 33.02
CA ASP A 561 5.12 -17.10 32.71
C ASP A 561 4.92 -17.94 31.45
N LEU A 562 3.75 -18.57 31.29
CA LEU A 562 3.38 -19.26 30.06
C LEU A 562 3.35 -18.31 28.86
N MET A 563 2.72 -17.13 29.02
CA MET A 563 2.64 -16.14 27.94
C MET A 563 4.00 -15.55 27.57
N ARG A 564 4.94 -15.47 28.52
CA ARG A 564 6.34 -15.15 28.22
C ARG A 564 6.94 -16.18 27.26
N SER A 565 6.76 -17.47 27.56
CA SER A 565 7.23 -18.56 26.70
C SER A 565 6.56 -18.53 25.32
N VAL A 566 5.24 -18.31 25.26
CA VAL A 566 4.49 -18.13 24.00
C VAL A 566 5.08 -17.00 23.15
N MET A 567 5.35 -15.83 23.73
CA MET A 567 5.92 -14.70 22.98
C MET A 567 7.35 -14.96 22.50
N LEU A 568 8.17 -15.65 23.31
CA LEU A 568 9.53 -16.03 22.93
C LEU A 568 9.54 -17.11 21.83
N ASP A 569 8.64 -18.08 21.89
CA ASP A 569 8.51 -19.10 20.86
C ASP A 569 8.00 -18.49 19.56
N LEU A 570 7.03 -17.57 19.63
CA LEU A 570 6.56 -16.81 18.47
C LEU A 570 7.69 -15.96 17.85
N ALA A 571 8.60 -15.40 18.67
CA ALA A 571 9.78 -14.68 18.18
C ALA A 571 10.74 -15.61 17.41
N THR A 572 10.93 -16.84 17.90
CA THR A 572 11.72 -17.87 17.23
C THR A 572 11.07 -18.29 15.91
N LEU A 573 9.76 -18.55 15.90
CA LEU A 573 9.01 -18.87 14.68
C LEU A 573 9.06 -17.73 13.66
N MET A 574 8.90 -16.47 14.10
CA MET A 574 9.06 -15.30 13.23
C MET A 574 10.47 -15.21 12.64
N SER A 575 11.50 -15.62 13.38
CA SER A 575 12.88 -15.65 12.89
C SER A 575 13.12 -16.80 11.90
N ALA A 576 12.41 -17.91 12.05
CA ALA A 576 12.41 -19.02 11.10
C ALA A 576 11.73 -18.67 9.77
N ALA A 577 10.84 -17.66 9.75
CA ALA A 577 10.24 -17.08 8.54
C ALA A 577 11.23 -16.20 7.73
N SER A 578 12.53 -16.51 7.75
CA SER A 578 13.55 -15.81 6.98
C SER A 578 13.70 -16.38 5.56
N ASN A 579 14.53 -15.74 4.73
CA ASN A 579 14.85 -16.20 3.37
C ASN A 579 15.85 -17.37 3.31
N SER A 580 16.28 -17.93 4.45
CA SER A 580 17.22 -19.06 4.46
C SER A 580 16.55 -20.37 4.06
N VAL A 581 17.32 -21.25 3.43
CA VAL A 581 17.00 -22.69 3.33
C VAL A 581 17.21 -23.32 4.71
N LYS A 582 16.31 -24.23 5.08
CA LYS A 582 16.29 -24.98 6.33
C LYS A 582 16.70 -26.43 6.08
N ASN A 583 17.70 -26.89 6.81
CA ASN A 583 18.05 -28.31 6.85
C ASN A 583 17.06 -29.10 7.73
N ASP A 584 17.19 -30.44 7.76
CA ASP A 584 16.30 -31.31 8.53
C ASP A 584 16.34 -30.99 10.04
N ASP A 585 17.52 -30.80 10.63
CA ASP A 585 17.67 -30.49 12.05
C ASP A 585 16.99 -29.16 12.45
N GLU A 586 17.11 -28.14 11.60
CA GLU A 586 16.43 -26.86 11.78
C GLU A 586 14.90 -27.01 11.68
N ILE A 587 14.41 -27.86 10.77
CA ILE A 587 12.96 -28.13 10.62
C ILE A 587 12.44 -28.85 11.87
N ASP A 588 13.17 -29.84 12.37
CA ASP A 588 12.82 -30.57 13.60
C ASP A 588 12.81 -29.65 14.82
N GLU A 589 13.73 -28.67 14.87
CA GLU A 589 13.71 -27.66 15.93
C GLU A 589 12.51 -26.71 15.80
N ILE A 590 12.14 -26.30 14.59
CA ILE A 590 10.94 -25.50 14.35
C ILE A 590 9.68 -26.27 14.76
N GLU A 591 9.61 -27.58 14.50
CA GLU A 591 8.52 -28.47 14.93
C GLU A 591 8.40 -28.50 16.46
N ARG A 592 9.50 -28.73 17.18
CA ARG A 592 9.53 -28.69 18.66
C ARG A 592 9.11 -27.33 19.24
N VAL A 593 9.57 -26.23 18.64
CA VAL A 593 9.19 -24.87 19.06
C VAL A 593 7.70 -24.62 18.83
N LEU A 594 7.16 -25.10 17.71
CA LEU A 594 5.75 -24.95 17.36
C LEU A 594 4.84 -25.74 18.31
N GLU A 595 5.20 -26.98 18.64
CA GLU A 595 4.49 -27.81 19.62
C GLU A 595 4.47 -27.13 21.00
N ARG A 596 5.63 -26.66 21.47
CA ARG A 596 5.74 -25.92 22.73
C ARG A 596 4.93 -24.63 22.72
N PHE A 597 4.96 -23.89 21.61
CA PHE A 597 4.17 -22.67 21.43
C PHE A 597 2.66 -22.94 21.58
N VAL A 598 2.14 -23.95 20.88
CA VAL A 598 0.71 -24.30 20.92
C VAL A 598 0.31 -24.82 22.30
N GLY A 599 1.12 -25.69 22.92
CA GLY A 599 0.86 -26.23 24.25
C GLY A 599 0.78 -25.13 25.32
N ASN A 600 1.80 -24.27 25.37
CA ASN A 600 1.83 -23.14 26.33
C ASN A 600 0.67 -22.16 26.09
N LEU A 601 0.33 -21.90 24.83
CA LEU A 601 -0.77 -20.99 24.48
C LEU A 601 -2.13 -21.57 24.91
N ARG A 602 -2.35 -22.87 24.71
CA ARG A 602 -3.55 -23.58 25.18
C ARG A 602 -3.69 -23.51 26.70
N GLU A 603 -2.62 -23.75 27.44
CA GLU A 603 -2.64 -23.67 28.91
C GLU A 603 -2.86 -22.23 29.42
N ALA A 604 -2.27 -21.24 28.77
CA ALA A 604 -2.39 -19.84 29.18
C ALA A 604 -3.78 -19.25 28.89
N GLN A 605 -4.40 -19.66 27.78
CA GLN A 605 -5.64 -19.08 27.23
C GLN A 605 -6.62 -20.15 26.72
N PRO A 606 -7.11 -21.07 27.57
CA PRO A 606 -7.95 -22.20 27.12
C PRO A 606 -9.21 -21.76 26.37
N ASP A 607 -9.82 -20.65 26.79
CA ASP A 607 -11.07 -20.11 26.21
C ASP A 607 -10.86 -19.30 24.92
N ALA A 608 -9.61 -19.01 24.52
CA ALA A 608 -9.36 -18.21 23.34
C ALA A 608 -9.80 -18.94 22.06
N SER A 609 -10.29 -18.20 21.07
CA SER A 609 -10.77 -18.80 19.83
C SER A 609 -9.62 -19.28 18.94
N VAL A 610 -9.82 -20.38 18.23
CA VAL A 610 -8.83 -20.88 17.25
C VAL A 610 -8.98 -20.12 15.93
N THR A 611 -7.96 -19.34 15.58
CA THR A 611 -7.95 -18.60 14.31
C THR A 611 -7.47 -19.48 13.15
N PRO A 612 -7.92 -19.24 11.90
CA PRO A 612 -7.39 -19.94 10.72
C PRO A 612 -5.89 -19.78 10.54
N LYS A 613 -5.33 -18.64 10.95
CA LYS A 613 -3.88 -18.38 10.95
C LYS A 613 -3.13 -19.28 11.93
N LEU A 614 -3.67 -19.47 13.15
CA LEU A 614 -3.09 -20.40 14.11
C LEU A 614 -3.14 -21.84 13.61
N HIS A 615 -4.25 -22.27 13.02
CA HIS A 615 -4.36 -23.61 12.41
C HIS A 615 -3.39 -23.80 11.25
N LEU A 616 -3.27 -22.81 10.34
CA LEU A 616 -2.28 -22.86 9.25
C LEU A 616 -0.85 -23.00 9.78
N LEU A 617 -0.50 -22.23 10.81
CA LEU A 617 0.82 -22.29 11.42
C LEU A 617 1.09 -23.66 12.07
N SER A 618 0.15 -24.16 12.87
CA SER A 618 0.32 -25.40 13.65
C SER A 618 0.28 -26.66 12.79
N SER A 619 -0.66 -26.77 11.85
CA SER A 619 -0.89 -28.02 11.12
C SER A 619 -0.19 -28.07 9.76
N HIS A 620 0.16 -26.93 9.15
CA HIS A 620 0.62 -26.88 7.75
C HIS A 620 2.02 -26.30 7.55
N LEU A 621 2.64 -25.67 8.57
CA LEU A 621 4.00 -25.13 8.43
C LEU A 621 5.05 -26.22 8.23
N ILE A 622 5.05 -27.26 9.07
CA ILE A 622 6.08 -28.31 9.01
C ILE A 622 6.00 -29.12 7.70
N PRO A 623 4.82 -29.59 7.24
CA PRO A 623 4.71 -30.22 5.92
C PRO A 623 5.24 -29.32 4.78
N TYR A 624 4.95 -28.02 4.84
CA TYR A 624 5.44 -27.06 3.85
C TYR A 624 6.97 -26.91 3.89
N LEU A 625 7.56 -26.81 5.08
CA LEU A 625 9.02 -26.76 5.26
C LEU A 625 9.72 -28.04 4.81
N LYS A 626 9.17 -29.22 5.12
CA LYS A 626 9.71 -30.51 4.65
C LYS A 626 9.72 -30.59 3.11
N ARG A 627 8.72 -29.98 2.45
CA ARG A 627 8.62 -29.94 0.98
C ARG A 627 9.54 -28.91 0.32
N TYR A 628 9.59 -27.68 0.84
CA TYR A 628 10.21 -26.54 0.16
C TYR A 628 11.45 -25.97 0.83
N ARG A 629 11.79 -26.47 2.02
CA ARG A 629 12.96 -26.06 2.79
C ARG A 629 13.01 -24.58 3.17
N SER A 630 11.96 -23.79 2.93
CA SER A 630 11.93 -22.38 3.34
C SER A 630 10.52 -21.89 3.52
N TRP A 631 10.30 -21.08 4.55
CA TRP A 631 9.02 -20.40 4.80
C TRP A 631 9.04 -18.95 4.28
N GLY A 632 10.17 -18.24 4.42
CA GLY A 632 10.24 -16.80 4.20
C GLY A 632 10.77 -16.34 2.84
N ARG A 633 11.16 -17.23 1.92
CA ARG A 633 11.66 -16.83 0.59
C ARG A 633 10.60 -16.24 -0.32
N VAL A 634 9.41 -16.82 -0.33
CA VAL A 634 8.29 -16.34 -1.15
C VAL A 634 7.17 -15.97 -0.22
N THR A 635 7.02 -14.67 0.05
CA THR A 635 6.02 -14.16 0.98
C THR A 635 5.36 -12.90 0.43
N GLU A 636 4.27 -12.50 1.08
CA GLU A 636 3.52 -11.28 0.77
C GLU A 636 4.32 -10.01 1.05
N GLN A 637 5.46 -10.09 1.76
CA GLN A 637 6.28 -8.93 2.14
C GLN A 637 6.75 -8.14 0.91
N GLY A 638 7.09 -8.82 -0.19
CA GLY A 638 7.46 -8.18 -1.44
C GLY A 638 6.29 -7.39 -2.06
N ILE A 639 5.07 -7.91 -1.90
CA ILE A 639 3.83 -7.28 -2.39
C ILE A 639 3.48 -6.04 -1.56
N GLU A 640 3.55 -6.13 -0.22
CA GLU A 640 3.38 -4.99 0.69
C GLU A 640 4.34 -3.85 0.35
N SER A 641 5.61 -4.19 0.11
CA SER A 641 6.64 -3.23 -0.25
C SER A 641 6.44 -2.64 -1.65
N LEU A 642 5.93 -3.44 -2.59
CA LEU A 642 5.56 -2.99 -3.94
C LEU A 642 4.42 -1.96 -3.89
N HIS A 643 3.44 -2.09 -2.99
CA HIS A 643 2.38 -1.09 -2.82
C HIS A 643 2.96 0.30 -2.48
N ALA A 644 4.00 0.37 -1.65
CA ALA A 644 4.66 1.63 -1.32
C ALA A 644 5.38 2.25 -2.54
N ILE A 645 6.02 1.43 -3.39
CA ILE A 645 6.58 1.89 -4.67
C ILE A 645 5.47 2.43 -5.56
N PHE A 646 4.38 1.67 -5.69
CA PHE A 646 3.25 2.02 -6.55
C PHE A 646 2.63 3.37 -6.16
N ASN A 647 2.46 3.62 -4.86
CA ASN A 647 1.98 4.91 -4.34
C ASN A 647 2.92 6.07 -4.70
N ARG A 648 4.24 5.88 -4.59
CA ARG A 648 5.22 6.90 -5.02
C ARG A 648 5.15 7.17 -6.52
N LEU A 649 5.01 6.13 -7.35
CA LEU A 649 4.86 6.29 -8.80
C LEU A 649 3.55 6.99 -9.17
N ASN A 650 2.46 6.70 -8.47
CA ASN A 650 1.19 7.38 -8.65
C ASN A 650 1.28 8.89 -8.41
N VAL A 651 2.05 9.32 -7.40
CA VAL A 651 2.34 10.72 -7.12
C VAL A 651 3.26 11.30 -8.20
N ARG A 652 4.33 10.58 -8.56
CA ARG A 652 5.28 11.00 -9.61
C ARG A 652 4.59 11.29 -10.94
N PHE A 653 3.64 10.44 -11.32
CA PHE A 653 2.87 10.58 -12.56
C PHE A 653 1.49 11.20 -12.32
N ALA A 654 1.28 11.94 -11.22
CA ALA A 654 -0.01 12.55 -10.91
C ALA A 654 -0.47 13.58 -11.96
N ALA A 655 0.47 14.23 -12.65
CA ALA A 655 0.17 15.17 -13.74
C ALA A 655 -0.36 14.50 -15.01
N VAL A 656 -0.16 13.18 -15.17
CA VAL A 656 -0.66 12.41 -16.33
C VAL A 656 -2.12 12.06 -16.07
N ARG A 657 -3.01 12.81 -16.74
CA ARG A 657 -4.47 12.67 -16.56
C ARG A 657 -5.03 11.42 -17.23
N ASP A 658 -4.45 11.00 -18.34
CA ASP A 658 -4.89 9.80 -19.03
C ASP A 658 -4.54 8.52 -18.23
N PRO A 659 -5.52 7.75 -17.75
CA PRO A 659 -5.27 6.54 -16.96
C PRO A 659 -4.42 5.50 -17.69
N ILE A 660 -4.59 5.36 -19.01
CA ILE A 660 -3.85 4.39 -19.82
C ILE A 660 -2.38 4.80 -19.90
N GLN A 661 -2.09 6.02 -20.35
CA GLN A 661 -0.73 6.53 -20.39
C GLN A 661 -0.04 6.48 -19.01
N LYS A 662 -0.77 6.84 -17.93
CA LYS A 662 -0.24 6.75 -16.57
C LYS A 662 0.12 5.31 -16.21
N ALA A 663 -0.76 4.35 -16.49
CA ALA A 663 -0.49 2.94 -16.22
C ALA A 663 0.70 2.42 -17.04
N THR A 664 0.82 2.78 -18.32
CA THR A 664 1.97 2.43 -19.17
C THR A 664 3.29 2.93 -18.57
N LEU A 665 3.34 4.20 -18.16
CA LEU A 665 4.53 4.78 -17.52
C LEU A 665 4.89 4.08 -16.21
N ILE A 666 3.90 3.64 -15.44
CA ILE A 666 4.12 2.88 -14.20
C ILE A 666 4.71 1.50 -14.51
N VAL A 667 4.12 0.76 -15.46
CA VAL A 667 4.61 -0.57 -15.88
C VAL A 667 6.06 -0.50 -16.36
N ASP A 668 6.38 0.44 -17.25
CA ASP A 668 7.75 0.60 -17.74
C ASP A 668 8.71 1.03 -16.63
N ARG A 669 8.26 1.85 -15.68
CA ARG A 669 9.11 2.24 -14.56
C ARG A 669 9.41 1.05 -13.63
N LEU A 670 8.43 0.16 -13.41
CA LEU A 670 8.65 -1.08 -12.67
C LEU A 670 9.58 -2.02 -13.43
N SER A 671 9.49 -2.10 -14.76
CA SER A 671 10.41 -2.92 -15.56
C SER A 671 11.85 -2.44 -15.47
N HIS A 672 12.08 -1.11 -15.44
CA HIS A 672 13.41 -0.55 -15.19
C HIS A 672 13.93 -0.87 -13.79
N PHE A 673 13.06 -0.95 -12.78
CA PHE A 673 13.43 -1.39 -11.44
C PHE A 673 13.82 -2.86 -11.40
N ASN A 674 13.04 -3.73 -12.07
CA ASN A 674 13.37 -5.14 -12.20
C ASN A 674 14.73 -5.32 -12.89
N LEU A 675 14.98 -4.61 -14.00
CA LEU A 675 16.27 -4.68 -14.69
C LEU A 675 17.44 -4.30 -13.79
N ILE A 676 17.35 -3.19 -13.05
CA ILE A 676 18.43 -2.74 -12.15
C ILE A 676 18.68 -3.76 -11.03
N PHE A 677 17.61 -4.39 -10.54
CA PHE A 677 17.72 -5.48 -9.58
C PHE A 677 18.43 -6.70 -10.19
N ASP A 678 18.03 -7.10 -11.40
CA ASP A 678 18.50 -8.31 -12.08
C ASP A 678 19.99 -8.21 -12.48
N ILE A 679 20.51 -7.03 -12.80
CA ILE A 679 21.94 -6.79 -13.09
C ILE A 679 22.83 -6.69 -11.84
N GLY A 680 22.25 -6.79 -10.64
CA GLY A 680 23.01 -6.87 -9.39
C GLY A 680 23.24 -5.54 -8.66
N SER A 681 22.59 -4.46 -9.10
CA SER A 681 22.66 -3.18 -8.41
C SER A 681 21.60 -3.10 -7.32
N SER A 682 21.89 -3.68 -6.15
CA SER A 682 21.01 -3.56 -4.99
C SER A 682 20.82 -2.08 -4.61
N TRP A 683 19.55 -1.70 -4.39
CA TRP A 683 19.13 -0.39 -3.90
C TRP A 683 19.56 -0.15 -2.44
N TYR A 684 19.97 -1.22 -1.75
CA TYR A 684 20.23 -1.28 -0.32
C TYR A 684 21.62 -1.84 0.01
N LYS A 685 22.65 -1.61 -0.83
CA LYS A 685 24.03 -1.73 -0.30
C LYS A 685 24.24 -0.59 0.70
N GLU A 686 23.81 -0.79 1.94
CA GLU A 686 24.56 -0.30 3.09
C GLU A 686 25.87 -1.09 3.08
N GLU A 687 27.00 -0.38 2.98
CA GLU A 687 28.31 -0.95 3.35
C GLU A 687 28.33 -1.32 4.83
#